data_AF-A0A5J5ADS6-F1
#
_entry.id   AF-A0A5J5ADS6-F1
#
_cell.length_a   1.000
_cell.length_b   1.000
_cell.length_c   1.000
_cell.angle_alpha   90.00
_cell.angle_beta   90.00
_cell.angle_gamma   90.00
#
_symmetry.space_group_name_H-M   'P 1'
#
loop_
_entity.id
_entity.type
_entity.pdbx_description
1 polymer ?
#
loop_
_entity_poly.entity_id
_entity_poly.type
_entity_poly.pdbx_seq_one_letter_code
_entity_poly.pdbx_strand_id
1 'polypeptide(L)'
;MAMNEKCRTTPDIPWKTRFLIAAYCFGVDASRRSNGTVNRLLMSLFDPKSPPSSKPINGVSSSDITADASSKLWLRLYVPFSLASSSGGDSRLPIIVYFHGGGFAFCGADSKPYHDFCCRLAGEVHAVVVSVNYRLSPEHRFPTQYEDGLEALKFIDSAGIDAVLPSNTDLNRCFLAGDSAGGNIAHHVALRASEHNFTKLKVIGLMAIQPFFGGEERTESELRLTKAPLVNVERSDWMWRAFLPEGSDRNHEATNIFDGPKSADISGVKFPSTIVFVGGFDPLQDWQRRYYQGLKNCGKEVNLVEYPTAIHGFYAFPEMPQSALLITEDSLFLGFDNSTQSLKATVLDSNLNIVTSDIVNFDSELPHYKTKDGVFRDPSIDGRIVSPTLMWVEALDLILQRLLKSKLDFGKIVAVSGSAQQHGSVYWKIDSSEKLQSLDPKRSLVDQLGDAFSTKESPIWMDSSTTEQCKEIERAVGGALELSRLTGSRAHERYVGPQIRKIFEKQPEVYHNTERISLVSSFMASLLIGAYAFIDETDGAGMNLMDIKHRVWSKIALEATAPGLEERLGKLAPAHAVAGFIAHYFVERFHFNKNCLVVQWSGDNPNSLAGLTLNTPGDLAISLGTSDTVFGITSDPQPSLEGHVFPNPVDTEGYMQHLKAPSIGNVTTTLIDVRNRYADKSWEVFSTFLQQTPPLNGGKMGFYYKEHEILPPLPGPSIN
;
A
#
# COMPACT_ATOMS: atom_id res chain seq x y z
N MET A 1 -27.77 -3.27 7.76
CA MET A 1 -27.85 -4.45 8.68
C MET A 1 -26.54 -4.49 9.46
N ALA A 2 -26.58 -4.57 10.79
CA ALA A 2 -25.37 -4.80 11.57
C ALA A 2 -24.91 -6.25 11.34
N MET A 3 -23.72 -6.44 10.76
CA MET A 3 -23.15 -7.78 10.64
C MET A 3 -22.59 -8.22 12.00
N ASN A 4 -22.88 -9.45 12.39
CA ASN A 4 -22.30 -10.07 13.57
C ASN A 4 -20.78 -10.23 13.37
N GLU A 5 -19.99 -9.36 14.00
CA GLU A 5 -18.59 -9.68 14.31
C GLU A 5 -18.55 -10.82 15.32
N LYS A 6 -18.55 -12.06 14.81
CA LYS A 6 -18.10 -13.21 15.60
C LYS A 6 -16.61 -13.01 15.88
N CYS A 7 -16.31 -12.53 17.08
CA CYS A 7 -14.97 -12.35 17.60
C CYS A 7 -14.10 -13.60 17.28
N ARG A 8 -13.13 -13.44 16.37
CA ARG A 8 -12.24 -14.54 15.97
C ARG A 8 -11.43 -14.96 17.21
N THR A 9 -11.51 -16.23 17.59
CA THR A 9 -10.80 -16.75 18.78
C THR A 9 -9.33 -17.06 18.52
N THR A 10 -8.86 -16.90 17.29
CA THR A 10 -7.47 -17.13 16.87
C THR A 10 -7.00 -16.05 15.90
N PRO A 11 -5.76 -15.55 16.04
CA PRO A 11 -5.17 -14.61 15.09
C PRO A 11 -4.92 -15.29 13.74
N ASP A 12 -5.00 -14.49 12.67
CA ASP A 12 -4.59 -14.89 11.33
C ASP A 12 -3.08 -14.65 11.19
N ILE A 13 -2.30 -15.71 10.97
CA ILE A 13 -0.83 -15.63 10.93
C ILE A 13 -0.34 -16.40 9.69
N PRO A 14 0.42 -15.76 8.78
CA PRO A 14 0.99 -16.43 7.61
C PRO A 14 1.81 -17.66 8.00
N TRP A 15 1.75 -18.72 7.20
CA TRP A 15 2.33 -20.02 7.56
C TRP A 15 3.85 -19.97 7.84
N LYS A 16 4.60 -19.13 7.09
CA LYS A 16 6.04 -18.89 7.31
C LYS A 16 6.28 -18.27 8.68
N THR A 17 5.60 -17.16 8.97
CA THR A 17 5.63 -16.44 10.23
C THR A 17 5.27 -17.36 11.40
N ARG A 18 4.23 -18.18 11.25
CA ARG A 18 3.81 -19.18 12.25
C ARG A 18 4.89 -20.23 12.52
N PHE A 19 5.61 -20.68 11.50
CA PHE A 19 6.73 -21.62 11.66
C PHE A 19 7.92 -20.98 12.38
N LEU A 20 8.32 -19.76 11.99
CA LEU A 20 9.40 -19.00 12.64
C LEU A 20 9.10 -18.73 14.12
N ILE A 21 7.87 -18.28 14.42
CA ILE A 21 7.37 -18.08 15.78
C ILE A 21 7.43 -19.39 16.59
N ALA A 22 7.00 -20.51 16.02
CA ALA A 22 7.02 -21.80 16.70
C ALA A 22 8.44 -22.28 17.00
N ALA A 23 9.38 -22.13 16.06
CA ALA A 23 10.79 -22.45 16.25
C ALA A 23 11.43 -21.59 17.34
N TYR A 24 11.20 -20.27 17.33
CA TYR A 24 11.68 -19.37 18.37
C TYR A 24 11.07 -19.69 19.75
N CYS A 25 9.76 -19.93 19.83
CA CYS A 25 9.10 -20.34 21.08
C CYS A 25 9.71 -21.64 21.64
N PHE A 26 9.97 -22.64 20.79
CA PHE A 26 10.65 -23.86 21.20
C PHE A 26 12.06 -23.60 21.72
N GLY A 27 12.83 -22.70 21.06
CA GLY A 27 14.15 -22.28 21.53
C GLY A 27 14.13 -21.62 22.90
N VAL A 28 13.16 -20.73 23.14
CA VAL A 28 12.91 -20.14 24.47
C VAL A 28 12.58 -21.23 25.49
N ASP A 29 11.63 -22.11 25.20
CA ASP A 29 11.19 -23.15 26.14
C ASP A 29 12.29 -24.17 26.46
N ALA A 30 13.09 -24.58 25.46
CA ALA A 30 14.18 -25.54 25.63
C ALA A 30 15.44 -24.94 26.28
N SER A 31 15.65 -23.62 26.18
CA SER A 31 16.80 -22.94 26.79
C SER A 31 16.55 -22.49 28.24
N ARG A 32 15.28 -22.30 28.65
CA ARG A 32 14.91 -22.05 30.05
C ARG A 32 15.19 -23.28 30.93
N ARG A 33 15.73 -23.06 32.12
CA ARG A 33 15.96 -24.11 33.14
C ARG A 33 15.11 -23.87 34.38
N SER A 34 14.79 -24.95 35.10
CA SER A 34 13.98 -24.93 36.33
C SER A 34 14.63 -24.15 37.48
N ASN A 35 15.97 -24.07 37.51
CA ASN A 35 16.73 -23.24 38.45
C ASN A 35 16.77 -21.74 38.07
N GLY A 36 15.96 -21.31 37.10
CA GLY A 36 15.90 -19.91 36.64
C GLY A 36 17.01 -19.48 35.67
N THR A 37 17.97 -20.35 35.32
CA THR A 37 19.07 -20.02 34.39
C THR A 37 18.71 -20.24 32.92
N VAL A 38 19.44 -19.59 32.00
CA VAL A 38 19.28 -19.73 30.53
C VAL A 38 20.46 -20.46 29.91
N ASN A 39 20.19 -21.43 29.04
CA ASN A 39 21.21 -22.02 28.17
C ASN A 39 21.47 -21.13 26.95
N ARG A 40 22.34 -20.12 27.12
CA ARG A 40 22.70 -19.13 26.08
C ARG A 40 23.12 -19.76 24.75
N LEU A 41 23.94 -20.82 24.79
CA LEU A 41 24.42 -21.53 23.60
C LEU A 41 23.29 -22.24 22.83
N LEU A 42 22.34 -22.84 23.55
CA LEU A 42 21.17 -23.44 22.91
C LEU A 42 20.26 -22.35 22.31
N MET A 43 20.04 -21.25 23.03
CA MET A 43 19.22 -20.15 22.54
C MET A 43 19.81 -19.51 21.28
N SER A 44 21.14 -19.39 21.14
CA SER A 44 21.76 -18.81 19.94
C SER A 44 21.47 -19.57 18.63
N LEU A 45 21.00 -20.82 18.71
CA LEU A 45 20.55 -21.56 17.51
C LEU A 45 19.16 -21.11 17.01
N PHE A 46 18.41 -20.39 17.84
CA PHE A 46 17.06 -19.88 17.55
C PHE A 46 16.98 -18.35 17.49
N ASP A 47 18.10 -17.67 17.72
CA ASP A 47 18.25 -16.21 17.67
C ASP A 47 19.25 -15.83 16.57
N PRO A 48 18.85 -15.85 15.29
CA PRO A 48 19.74 -15.54 14.17
C PRO A 48 20.22 -14.08 14.25
N LYS A 49 21.53 -13.88 14.17
CA LYS A 49 22.16 -12.55 14.26
C LYS A 49 22.41 -11.94 12.88
N SER A 50 22.31 -10.62 12.79
CA SER A 50 22.67 -9.83 11.62
C SER A 50 23.93 -9.01 11.88
N PRO A 51 24.93 -9.01 10.98
CA PRO A 51 26.08 -8.10 11.08
C PRO A 51 25.67 -6.66 10.72
N PRO A 52 26.41 -5.64 11.19
CA PRO A 52 26.21 -4.26 10.74
C PRO A 52 26.68 -4.10 9.27
N SER A 53 26.09 -3.16 8.54
CA SER A 53 26.43 -2.88 7.13
C SER A 53 26.70 -1.39 6.90
N SER A 54 27.96 -1.04 6.63
CA SER A 54 28.35 0.31 6.24
C SER A 54 27.83 0.72 4.86
N LYS A 55 27.50 -0.25 3.99
CA LYS A 55 26.77 0.01 2.75
C LYS A 55 25.27 0.11 3.05
N PRO A 56 24.56 1.16 2.62
CA PRO A 56 23.13 1.28 2.84
C PRO A 56 22.35 0.11 2.24
N ILE A 57 21.54 -0.55 3.05
CA ILE A 57 20.54 -1.55 2.64
C ILE A 57 19.18 -0.87 2.78
N ASN A 58 18.38 -0.84 1.71
CA ASN A 58 17.11 -0.10 1.67
C ASN A 58 17.24 1.37 2.14
N GLY A 59 18.37 2.01 1.81
CA GLY A 59 18.65 3.39 2.22
C GLY A 59 19.16 3.57 3.66
N VAL A 60 19.42 2.51 4.43
CA VAL A 60 19.93 2.62 5.81
C VAL A 60 21.27 1.89 5.98
N SER A 61 22.28 2.57 6.51
CA SER A 61 23.54 1.96 6.94
C SER A 61 23.53 1.68 8.44
N SER A 62 24.36 0.73 8.89
CA SER A 62 24.49 0.39 10.31
C SER A 62 25.93 0.13 10.76
N SER A 63 26.20 0.42 12.03
CA SER A 63 27.52 0.29 12.67
C SER A 63 27.37 -0.01 14.17
N ASP A 64 28.37 -0.66 14.76
CA ASP A 64 28.40 -1.01 16.19
C ASP A 64 29.42 -0.13 16.94
N ILE A 65 29.05 0.35 18.14
CA ILE A 65 29.90 1.18 19.01
C ILE A 65 29.87 0.62 20.44
N THR A 66 31.05 0.49 21.07
CA THR A 66 31.13 0.23 22.51
C THR A 66 30.88 1.52 23.29
N ALA A 67 29.83 1.55 24.12
CA ALA A 67 29.54 2.68 25.01
C ALA A 67 30.33 2.59 26.32
N ASP A 68 30.42 1.37 26.89
CA ASP A 68 31.30 1.08 28.03
C ASP A 68 31.88 -0.35 27.92
N ALA A 69 33.21 -0.43 27.86
CA ALA A 69 33.93 -1.69 27.75
C ALA A 69 33.89 -2.53 29.05
N SER A 70 33.66 -1.90 30.21
CA SER A 70 33.68 -2.58 31.51
C SER A 70 32.39 -3.38 31.78
N SER A 71 31.23 -2.78 31.51
CA SER A 71 29.92 -3.48 31.48
C SER A 71 29.70 -4.30 30.21
N LYS A 72 30.51 -4.10 29.17
CA LYS A 72 30.32 -4.61 27.79
C LYS A 72 29.05 -4.03 27.12
N LEU A 73 28.62 -2.85 27.53
CA LEU A 73 27.52 -2.13 26.91
C LEU A 73 27.95 -1.62 25.53
N TRP A 74 27.18 -2.01 24.50
CA TRP A 74 27.40 -1.57 23.13
C TRP A 74 26.06 -1.22 22.46
N LEU A 75 26.15 -0.40 21.43
CA LEU A 75 25.04 0.21 20.71
C LEU A 75 25.16 -0.12 19.23
N ARG A 76 24.04 -0.43 18.56
CA ARG A 76 23.96 -0.45 17.09
C ARG A 76 23.32 0.82 16.59
N LEU A 77 24.03 1.57 15.76
CA LEU A 77 23.51 2.73 15.06
C LEU A 77 22.90 2.29 13.73
N TYR A 78 21.81 2.96 13.35
CA TYR A 78 21.15 2.88 12.06
C TYR A 78 21.00 4.32 11.54
N VAL A 79 21.65 4.61 10.42
CA VAL A 79 21.70 5.95 9.82
C VAL A 79 20.97 5.92 8.47
N PRO A 80 19.85 6.64 8.32
CA PRO A 80 19.18 6.77 7.03
C PRO A 80 20.00 7.65 6.08
N PHE A 81 20.06 7.25 4.83
CA PHE A 81 20.81 7.92 3.78
C PHE A 81 20.06 9.17 3.31
N SER A 82 20.53 10.33 3.73
CA SER A 82 19.97 11.61 3.31
C SER A 82 20.40 11.97 1.89
N LEU A 83 19.51 11.84 0.91
CA LEU A 83 19.62 12.47 -0.41
C LEU A 83 19.35 13.98 -0.32
N ALA A 84 20.11 14.68 0.51
CA ALA A 84 20.03 16.13 0.69
C ALA A 84 21.44 16.75 0.80
N SER A 85 22.12 16.83 -0.35
CA SER A 85 23.32 17.67 -0.54
C SER A 85 23.04 18.81 -1.53
N SER A 86 21.83 19.37 -1.46
CA SER A 86 21.39 20.53 -2.25
C SER A 86 20.24 21.26 -1.54
N SER A 87 20.29 22.60 -1.57
CA SER A 87 19.28 23.55 -1.06
C SER A 87 18.85 23.49 0.42
N GLY A 88 19.63 24.13 1.29
CA GLY A 88 19.16 25.27 2.11
C GLY A 88 18.18 25.08 3.28
N GLY A 89 17.58 23.91 3.49
CA GLY A 89 16.68 23.64 4.63
C GLY A 89 17.40 23.04 5.85
N ASP A 90 16.90 23.32 7.06
CA ASP A 90 17.41 22.80 8.35
C ASP A 90 17.04 21.31 8.54
N SER A 91 17.60 20.45 7.68
CA SER A 91 17.29 19.01 7.58
C SER A 91 17.95 18.16 8.66
N ARG A 92 17.70 18.52 9.93
CA ARG A 92 18.23 17.77 11.08
C ARG A 92 17.39 16.53 11.38
N LEU A 93 18.08 15.40 11.55
CA LEU A 93 17.48 14.11 11.87
C LEU A 93 17.23 14.00 13.38
N PRO A 94 16.02 13.62 13.84
CA PRO A 94 15.81 13.23 15.22
C PRO A 94 16.54 11.93 15.54
N ILE A 95 16.71 11.63 16.83
CA ILE A 95 17.36 10.42 17.33
C ILE A 95 16.36 9.56 18.11
N ILE A 96 16.37 8.24 17.89
CA ILE A 96 15.52 7.27 18.59
C ILE A 96 16.43 6.28 19.30
N VAL A 97 16.42 6.26 20.63
CA VAL A 97 17.14 5.27 21.44
C VAL A 97 16.22 4.08 21.67
N TYR A 98 16.55 2.94 21.07
CA TYR A 98 15.68 1.77 21.01
C TYR A 98 16.15 0.62 21.93
N PHE A 99 15.24 0.12 22.74
CA PHE A 99 15.44 -1.03 23.61
C PHE A 99 14.66 -2.23 23.05
N HIS A 100 15.35 -3.33 22.79
CA HIS A 100 14.72 -4.55 22.28
C HIS A 100 13.93 -5.30 23.37
N GLY A 101 12.94 -6.09 22.96
CA GLY A 101 12.20 -7.01 23.82
C GLY A 101 12.94 -8.32 24.10
N GLY A 102 12.19 -9.41 24.23
CA GLY A 102 12.75 -10.71 24.66
C GLY A 102 12.71 -10.95 26.17
N GLY A 103 11.78 -10.31 26.90
CA GLY A 103 11.50 -10.66 28.30
C GLY A 103 12.68 -10.47 29.26
N PHE A 104 13.53 -9.45 29.03
CA PHE A 104 14.80 -9.15 29.73
C PHE A 104 15.89 -10.24 29.62
N ALA A 105 15.57 -11.41 29.07
CA ALA A 105 16.37 -12.62 29.14
C ALA A 105 16.74 -13.22 27.76
N PHE A 106 16.22 -12.68 26.66
CA PHE A 106 16.44 -13.18 25.30
C PHE A 106 16.72 -12.03 24.31
N CYS A 107 17.23 -12.39 23.13
CA CYS A 107 17.61 -11.47 22.04
C CYS A 107 18.76 -10.49 22.36
N GLY A 108 19.13 -9.68 21.38
CA GLY A 108 20.12 -8.60 21.45
C GLY A 108 19.85 -7.53 20.37
N ALA A 109 20.60 -6.43 20.36
CA ALA A 109 20.50 -5.39 19.33
C ALA A 109 20.93 -5.87 17.92
N ASP A 110 21.61 -7.01 17.85
CA ASP A 110 22.00 -7.72 16.64
C ASP A 110 21.05 -8.85 16.21
N SER A 111 20.03 -9.18 17.01
CA SER A 111 19.02 -10.18 16.65
C SER A 111 18.28 -9.75 15.38
N LYS A 112 18.21 -10.63 14.38
CA LYS A 112 17.70 -10.30 13.04
C LYS A 112 16.34 -9.60 13.03
N PRO A 113 15.30 -10.03 13.80
CA PRO A 113 14.01 -9.35 13.77
C PRO A 113 14.07 -7.90 14.28
N TYR A 114 14.93 -7.63 15.27
CA TYR A 114 15.17 -6.27 15.77
C TYR A 114 16.07 -5.45 14.86
N HIS A 115 17.03 -6.09 14.18
CA HIS A 115 17.83 -5.45 13.15
C HIS A 115 16.98 -4.98 11.96
N ASP A 116 16.15 -5.88 11.42
CA ASP A 116 15.25 -5.58 10.31
C ASP A 116 14.24 -4.48 10.72
N PHE A 117 13.71 -4.54 11.95
CA PHE A 117 12.81 -3.50 12.48
C PHE A 117 13.50 -2.15 12.65
N CYS A 118 14.72 -2.09 13.21
CA CYS A 118 15.45 -0.82 13.39
C CYS A 118 15.88 -0.20 12.06
N CYS A 119 16.30 -1.02 11.09
CA CYS A 119 16.53 -0.58 9.71
C CYS A 119 15.27 0.07 9.12
N ARG A 120 14.12 -0.59 9.25
CA ARG A 120 12.84 -0.08 8.75
C ARG A 120 12.41 1.21 9.45
N LEU A 121 12.49 1.25 10.78
CA LEU A 121 12.16 2.42 11.59
C LEU A 121 13.03 3.64 11.23
N ALA A 122 14.34 3.45 11.05
CA ALA A 122 15.26 4.51 10.66
C ALA A 122 14.94 5.06 9.25
N GLY A 123 14.63 4.17 8.30
CA GLY A 123 14.33 4.52 6.91
C GLY A 123 12.97 5.16 6.71
N GLU A 124 11.91 4.63 7.33
CA GLU A 124 10.55 5.14 7.18
C GLU A 124 10.36 6.47 7.94
N VAL A 125 10.74 6.54 9.23
CA VAL A 125 10.58 7.74 10.07
C VAL A 125 11.66 8.81 9.79
N HIS A 126 12.70 8.49 9.01
CA HIS A 126 13.83 9.37 8.72
C HIS A 126 14.52 9.87 10.00
N ALA A 127 14.91 8.92 10.85
CA ALA A 127 15.54 9.17 12.15
C ALA A 127 16.82 8.33 12.31
N VAL A 128 17.78 8.83 13.08
CA VAL A 128 18.92 8.00 13.51
C VAL A 128 18.44 7.10 14.64
N VAL A 129 18.46 5.77 14.45
CA VAL A 129 18.09 4.82 15.50
C VAL A 129 19.35 4.29 16.19
N VAL A 130 19.37 4.29 17.51
CA VAL A 130 20.45 3.77 18.35
C VAL A 130 19.89 2.63 19.20
N SER A 131 20.06 1.39 18.75
CA SER A 131 19.61 0.21 19.48
C SER A 131 20.60 -0.17 20.58
N VAL A 132 20.12 -0.25 21.82
CA VAL A 132 20.93 -0.53 23.01
C VAL A 132 21.00 -2.04 23.26
N ASN A 133 22.20 -2.62 23.26
CA ASN A 133 22.40 -4.01 23.67
C ASN A 133 22.69 -4.11 25.18
N TYR A 134 21.63 -3.99 25.98
CA TYR A 134 21.69 -4.06 27.44
C TYR A 134 22.04 -5.49 27.95
N ARG A 135 22.50 -5.58 29.20
CA ARG A 135 22.85 -6.87 29.84
C ARG A 135 21.61 -7.67 30.20
N LEU A 136 21.61 -8.97 29.92
CA LEU A 136 20.44 -9.83 30.09
C LEU A 136 20.33 -10.45 31.50
N SER A 137 19.09 -10.66 31.93
CA SER A 137 18.73 -11.50 33.08
C SER A 137 18.78 -12.99 32.72
N PRO A 138 19.04 -13.90 33.67
CA PRO A 138 19.19 -13.68 35.12
C PRO A 138 20.61 -13.33 35.61
N GLU A 139 21.62 -13.35 34.74
CA GLU A 139 23.02 -13.03 35.11
C GLU A 139 23.14 -11.58 35.61
N HIS A 140 22.32 -10.69 35.04
CA HIS A 140 22.12 -9.31 35.48
C HIS A 140 20.64 -9.07 35.72
N ARG A 141 20.22 -9.05 36.99
CA ARG A 141 18.83 -8.78 37.41
C ARG A 141 18.54 -7.27 37.46
N PHE A 142 17.29 -6.90 37.73
CA PHE A 142 16.91 -5.55 38.12
C PHE A 142 17.91 -4.98 39.17
N PRO A 143 18.33 -3.70 39.05
CA PRO A 143 17.91 -2.71 38.07
C PRO A 143 18.80 -2.62 36.82
N THR A 144 19.70 -3.57 36.56
CA THR A 144 20.84 -3.40 35.63
C THR A 144 20.44 -2.92 34.22
N GLN A 145 19.34 -3.42 33.66
CA GLN A 145 18.85 -3.01 32.34
C GLN A 145 18.50 -1.53 32.25
N TYR A 146 18.00 -0.95 33.35
CA TYR A 146 17.66 0.47 33.43
C TYR A 146 18.90 1.34 33.65
N GLU A 147 19.91 0.81 34.33
CA GLU A 147 21.23 1.45 34.46
C GLU A 147 21.96 1.49 33.11
N ASP A 148 21.99 0.37 32.39
CA ASP A 148 22.55 0.27 31.03
C ASP A 148 21.87 1.26 30.07
N GLY A 149 20.55 1.39 30.15
CA GLY A 149 19.81 2.35 29.33
C GLY A 149 20.10 3.81 29.70
N LEU A 150 20.23 4.15 30.98
CA LEU A 150 20.65 5.49 31.40
C LEU A 150 22.10 5.79 30.98
N GLU A 151 23.00 4.82 31.08
CA GLU A 151 24.40 4.98 30.68
C GLU A 151 24.55 5.14 29.17
N ALA A 152 23.72 4.45 28.37
CA ALA A 152 23.60 4.70 26.93
C ALA A 152 23.19 6.16 26.63
N LEU A 153 22.23 6.73 27.38
CA LEU A 153 21.88 8.15 27.21
C LEU A 153 23.02 9.10 27.59
N LYS A 154 23.76 8.84 28.68
CA LYS A 154 24.94 9.64 29.04
C LYS A 154 26.04 9.56 27.97
N PHE A 155 26.25 8.39 27.39
CA PHE A 155 27.20 8.21 26.29
C PHE A 155 26.81 9.04 25.06
N ILE A 156 25.51 9.09 24.72
CA ILE A 156 24.96 9.93 23.64
C ILE A 156 25.00 11.43 23.99
N ASP A 157 24.91 11.82 25.26
CA ASP A 157 25.09 13.23 25.67
C ASP A 157 26.56 13.68 25.62
N SER A 158 27.49 12.74 25.75
CA SER A 158 28.93 13.01 25.80
C SER A 158 29.52 13.52 24.47
N ALA A 159 30.78 13.97 24.51
CA ALA A 159 31.54 14.28 23.30
C ALA A 159 31.97 13.02 22.51
N GLY A 160 31.86 11.82 23.10
CA GLY A 160 32.28 10.58 22.45
C GLY A 160 31.41 10.18 21.26
N ILE A 161 30.13 10.56 21.26
CA ILE A 161 29.20 10.24 20.17
C ILE A 161 29.35 11.16 18.96
N ASP A 162 29.88 12.39 19.13
CA ASP A 162 29.99 13.41 18.08
C ASP A 162 30.84 12.94 16.89
N ALA A 163 31.75 11.99 17.13
CA ALA A 163 32.62 11.40 16.12
C ALA A 163 31.95 10.31 15.26
N VAL A 164 30.75 9.85 15.63
CA VAL A 164 30.08 8.69 14.99
C VAL A 164 28.64 8.99 14.55
N LEU A 165 27.95 9.92 15.20
CA LEU A 165 26.66 10.40 14.70
C LEU A 165 26.84 11.29 13.45
N PRO A 166 25.89 11.26 12.50
CA PRO A 166 25.82 12.25 11.42
C PRO A 166 25.79 13.67 11.97
N SER A 167 26.51 14.60 11.31
CA SER A 167 26.63 16.00 11.75
C SER A 167 25.32 16.78 11.73
N ASN A 168 24.27 16.26 11.08
CA ASN A 168 22.91 16.79 11.08
C ASN A 168 21.98 16.09 12.11
N THR A 169 22.49 15.32 13.07
CA THR A 169 21.66 14.74 14.14
C THR A 169 21.27 15.81 15.17
N ASP A 170 19.99 15.92 15.52
CA ASP A 170 19.50 16.83 16.56
C ASP A 170 19.19 16.10 17.87
N LEU A 171 20.12 16.16 18.81
CA LEU A 171 19.98 15.59 20.15
C LEU A 171 18.87 16.27 20.99
N ASN A 172 18.36 17.45 20.58
CA ASN A 172 17.20 18.07 21.23
C ASN A 172 15.87 17.40 20.86
N ARG A 173 15.89 16.49 19.88
CA ARG A 173 14.75 15.71 19.39
C ARG A 173 14.99 14.22 19.63
N CYS A 174 15.31 13.86 20.87
CA CYS A 174 15.49 12.47 21.28
C CYS A 174 14.16 11.83 21.66
N PHE A 175 13.91 10.64 21.11
CA PHE A 175 12.82 9.76 21.49
C PHE A 175 13.40 8.52 22.15
N LEU A 176 12.74 8.02 23.20
CA LEU A 176 12.98 6.66 23.66
C LEU A 176 11.97 5.74 22.99
N ALA A 177 12.37 4.52 22.68
CA ALA A 177 11.48 3.53 22.08
C ALA A 177 11.83 2.15 22.62
N GLY A 178 10.85 1.26 22.68
CA GLY A 178 11.15 -0.14 22.93
C GLY A 178 9.93 -1.04 22.89
N ASP A 179 10.17 -2.31 22.62
CA ASP A 179 9.14 -3.31 22.51
C ASP A 179 9.12 -4.26 23.70
N SER A 180 7.93 -4.67 24.18
CA SER A 180 7.82 -5.68 25.24
C SER A 180 8.65 -5.29 26.48
N ALA A 181 9.61 -6.12 26.90
CA ALA A 181 10.59 -5.80 27.95
C ALA A 181 11.39 -4.51 27.66
N GLY A 182 11.72 -4.23 26.40
CA GLY A 182 12.33 -2.98 25.97
C GLY A 182 11.42 -1.77 26.17
N GLY A 183 10.11 -1.91 25.99
CA GLY A 183 9.13 -0.87 26.30
C GLY A 183 9.04 -0.55 27.80
N ASN A 184 9.20 -1.58 28.63
CA ASN A 184 9.35 -1.44 30.09
C ASN A 184 10.67 -0.72 30.45
N ILE A 185 11.80 -1.13 29.85
CA ILE A 185 13.10 -0.45 30.02
C ILE A 185 12.99 1.02 29.60
N ALA A 186 12.40 1.31 28.43
CA ALA A 186 12.25 2.66 27.91
C ALA A 186 11.46 3.58 28.86
N HIS A 187 10.40 3.08 29.52
CA HIS A 187 9.70 3.81 30.59
C HIS A 187 10.61 4.10 31.79
N HIS A 188 11.27 3.09 32.34
CA HIS A 188 12.10 3.23 33.54
C HIS A 188 13.40 4.01 33.29
N VAL A 189 13.88 4.06 32.05
CA VAL A 189 14.94 4.95 31.57
C VAL A 189 14.41 6.38 31.41
N ALA A 190 13.18 6.59 30.90
CA ALA A 190 12.56 7.92 30.82
C ALA A 190 12.43 8.59 32.21
N LEU A 191 12.03 7.82 33.24
CA LEU A 191 12.01 8.31 34.63
C LEU A 191 13.40 8.75 35.09
N ARG A 192 14.40 7.86 35.01
CA ARG A 192 15.80 8.16 35.40
C ARG A 192 16.41 9.32 34.60
N ALA A 193 16.04 9.44 33.33
CA ALA A 193 16.45 10.54 32.45
C ALA A 193 15.85 11.88 32.91
N SER A 194 14.64 11.90 33.46
CA SER A 194 14.00 13.12 33.99
C SER A 194 14.67 13.66 35.26
N GLU A 195 15.40 12.80 35.98
CA GLU A 195 16.19 13.15 37.17
C GLU A 195 17.64 13.55 36.83
N HIS A 196 18.05 13.42 35.55
CA HIS A 196 19.41 13.68 35.10
C HIS A 196 19.53 14.97 34.28
N ASN A 197 20.58 15.75 34.55
CA ASN A 197 20.86 17.00 33.83
C ASN A 197 21.77 16.74 32.62
N PHE A 198 21.17 16.33 31.50
CA PHE A 198 21.84 16.24 30.21
C PHE A 198 22.25 17.61 29.66
N THR A 199 23.35 17.65 28.90
CA THR A 199 23.97 18.88 28.38
C THR A 199 23.58 19.21 26.93
N LYS A 200 23.38 18.17 26.09
CA LYS A 200 22.97 18.24 24.68
C LYS A 200 21.66 17.52 24.43
N LEU A 201 21.43 16.41 25.14
CA LEU A 201 20.34 15.48 24.92
C LEU A 201 19.05 15.95 25.57
N LYS A 202 17.95 15.96 24.82
CA LYS A 202 16.61 16.24 25.34
C LYS A 202 15.65 15.15 24.89
N VAL A 203 15.27 14.29 25.83
CA VAL A 203 14.18 13.33 25.63
C VAL A 203 12.86 14.09 25.56
N ILE A 204 12.16 13.96 24.43
CA ILE A 204 10.87 14.64 24.16
C ILE A 204 9.70 13.67 23.97
N GLY A 205 9.95 12.41 23.59
CA GLY A 205 8.91 11.42 23.36
C GLY A 205 9.28 9.99 23.78
N LEU A 206 8.27 9.15 24.00
CA LEU A 206 8.40 7.72 24.31
C LEU A 206 7.45 6.88 23.43
N MET A 207 8.00 5.92 22.69
CA MET A 207 7.24 4.91 21.95
C MET A 207 7.25 3.58 22.71
N ALA A 208 6.16 3.29 23.42
CA ALA A 208 5.96 2.07 24.18
C ALA A 208 5.20 1.03 23.33
N ILE A 209 5.94 0.10 22.72
CA ILE A 209 5.38 -0.86 21.77
C ILE A 209 5.05 -2.16 22.52
N GLN A 210 3.77 -2.45 22.74
CA GLN A 210 3.30 -3.61 23.52
C GLN A 210 4.08 -3.81 24.84
N PRO A 211 4.23 -2.76 25.69
CA PRO A 211 5.19 -2.78 26.79
C PRO A 211 4.86 -3.86 27.83
N PHE A 212 5.90 -4.49 28.35
CA PHE A 212 5.78 -5.63 29.25
C PHE A 212 5.63 -5.18 30.70
N PHE A 213 4.37 -5.06 31.13
CA PHE A 213 3.97 -4.85 32.53
C PHE A 213 3.13 -6.04 33.01
N GLY A 214 2.83 -6.08 34.30
CA GLY A 214 2.10 -7.19 34.91
C GLY A 214 1.74 -6.94 36.37
N GLY A 215 1.25 -7.98 37.03
CA GLY A 215 0.98 -8.00 38.46
C GLY A 215 0.91 -9.43 39.00
N GLU A 216 0.59 -9.57 40.29
CA GLU A 216 0.18 -10.87 40.84
C GLU A 216 -1.26 -11.24 40.44
N GLU A 217 -2.12 -10.24 40.24
CA GLU A 217 -3.44 -10.40 39.59
C GLU A 217 -3.29 -11.02 38.19
N ARG A 218 -4.31 -11.74 37.72
CA ARG A 218 -4.44 -12.16 36.32
C ARG A 218 -5.55 -11.36 35.65
N THR A 219 -5.22 -10.75 34.51
CA THR A 219 -6.18 -10.00 33.70
C THR A 219 -7.07 -10.91 32.85
N GLU A 220 -8.14 -10.35 32.27
CA GLU A 220 -9.08 -11.08 31.41
C GLU A 220 -8.36 -11.64 30.17
N SER A 221 -7.53 -10.82 29.53
CA SER A 221 -6.72 -11.22 28.37
C SER A 221 -5.69 -12.30 28.69
N GLU A 222 -5.01 -12.25 29.84
CA GLU A 222 -4.10 -13.33 30.28
C GLU A 222 -4.81 -14.69 30.44
N LEU A 223 -6.04 -14.68 30.96
CA LEU A 223 -6.84 -15.88 31.18
C LEU A 223 -7.53 -16.39 29.90
N ARG A 224 -7.88 -15.48 28.97
CA ARG A 224 -8.52 -15.81 27.68
C ARG A 224 -7.50 -16.27 26.63
N LEU A 225 -6.33 -15.63 26.54
CA LEU A 225 -5.35 -15.82 25.46
C LEU A 225 -4.24 -16.84 25.83
N THR A 226 -4.61 -17.92 26.53
CA THR A 226 -3.67 -18.97 27.00
C THR A 226 -2.82 -19.63 25.92
N LYS A 227 -3.25 -19.60 24.66
CA LYS A 227 -2.54 -20.17 23.49
C LYS A 227 -1.83 -19.13 22.61
N ALA A 228 -1.65 -17.90 23.10
CA ALA A 228 -0.95 -16.87 22.35
C ALA A 228 0.51 -17.28 22.06
N PRO A 229 1.03 -16.93 20.87
CA PRO A 229 2.44 -17.11 20.54
C PRO A 229 3.32 -16.13 21.31
N LEU A 230 4.62 -16.46 21.42
CA LEU A 230 5.67 -15.67 22.05
C LEU A 230 5.46 -15.45 23.56
N VAL A 231 4.43 -14.71 23.95
CA VAL A 231 4.08 -14.41 25.34
C VAL A 231 2.88 -15.25 25.80
N ASN A 232 2.96 -15.78 27.02
CA ASN A 232 1.87 -16.39 27.77
C ASN A 232 2.19 -16.33 29.27
N VAL A 233 1.22 -16.64 30.14
CA VAL A 233 1.39 -16.57 31.60
C VAL A 233 2.62 -17.32 32.11
N GLU A 234 2.87 -18.54 31.64
CA GLU A 234 4.00 -19.36 32.12
C GLU A 234 5.37 -18.77 31.76
N ARG A 235 5.52 -18.27 30.52
CA ARG A 235 6.74 -17.58 30.08
C ARG A 235 6.91 -16.25 30.80
N SER A 236 5.84 -15.47 30.93
CA SER A 236 5.86 -14.19 31.66
C SER A 236 6.27 -14.37 33.12
N ASP A 237 5.69 -15.34 33.83
CA ASP A 237 6.02 -15.65 35.22
C ASP A 237 7.47 -16.14 35.37
N TRP A 238 8.00 -16.88 34.39
CA TRP A 238 9.42 -17.24 34.37
C TRP A 238 10.31 -16.01 34.11
N MET A 239 9.96 -15.15 33.15
CA MET A 239 10.73 -13.94 32.81
C MET A 239 10.79 -12.97 33.99
N TRP A 240 9.66 -12.70 34.66
CA TRP A 240 9.64 -11.88 35.86
C TRP A 240 10.51 -12.46 36.98
N ARG A 241 10.47 -13.79 37.20
CA ARG A 241 11.31 -14.47 38.20
C ARG A 241 12.80 -14.47 37.84
N ALA A 242 13.14 -14.38 36.56
CA ALA A 242 14.52 -14.25 36.09
C ALA A 242 15.04 -12.81 36.20
N PHE A 243 14.16 -11.81 36.01
CA PHE A 243 14.50 -10.39 36.02
C PHE A 243 14.50 -9.74 37.41
N LEU A 244 13.46 -9.97 38.21
CA LEU A 244 13.27 -9.32 39.50
C LEU A 244 14.32 -9.74 40.55
N PRO A 245 14.54 -8.94 41.62
CA PRO A 245 15.37 -9.35 42.75
C PRO A 245 14.82 -10.62 43.42
N GLU A 246 15.71 -11.48 43.92
CA GLU A 246 15.30 -12.73 44.57
C GLU A 246 14.37 -12.45 45.77
N GLY A 247 13.28 -13.22 45.87
CA GLY A 247 12.23 -13.02 46.88
C GLY A 247 11.18 -11.97 46.53
N SER A 248 11.29 -11.27 45.38
CA SER A 248 10.25 -10.33 44.92
C SER A 248 9.07 -11.03 44.26
N ASP A 249 7.88 -10.44 44.41
CA ASP A 249 6.67 -10.76 43.65
C ASP A 249 6.49 -9.78 42.48
N ARG A 250 5.46 -9.98 41.66
CA ARG A 250 5.15 -9.13 40.49
C ARG A 250 4.37 -7.87 40.84
N ASN A 251 4.19 -7.58 42.12
CA ASN A 251 3.78 -6.28 42.62
C ASN A 251 4.98 -5.34 42.87
N HIS A 252 6.19 -5.76 42.48
CA HIS A 252 7.36 -4.90 42.36
C HIS A 252 7.11 -3.73 41.39
N GLU A 253 7.67 -2.56 41.70
CA GLU A 253 7.58 -1.31 40.92
C GLU A 253 8.00 -1.43 39.44
N ALA A 254 8.77 -2.47 39.12
CA ALA A 254 9.30 -2.76 37.79
C ALA A 254 8.34 -3.60 36.92
N THR A 255 7.30 -4.13 37.54
CA THR A 255 6.28 -4.99 36.90
C THR A 255 4.92 -4.31 36.95
N ASN A 256 4.51 -3.85 38.14
CA ASN A 256 3.24 -3.16 38.38
C ASN A 256 3.48 -1.68 38.70
N ILE A 257 3.41 -0.83 37.67
CA ILE A 257 3.83 0.58 37.75
C ILE A 257 2.80 1.49 38.40
N PHE A 258 1.49 1.21 38.25
CA PHE A 258 0.42 2.11 38.69
C PHE A 258 -0.60 1.48 39.66
N ASP A 259 -0.83 0.16 39.60
CA ASP A 259 -1.85 -0.52 40.43
C ASP A 259 -1.25 -1.24 41.66
N GLY A 260 0.08 -1.16 41.83
CA GLY A 260 0.82 -1.90 42.85
C GLY A 260 0.99 -1.13 44.16
N PRO A 261 1.13 -1.81 45.31
CA PRO A 261 1.43 -1.17 46.60
C PRO A 261 2.81 -0.48 46.65
N LYS A 262 3.66 -0.70 45.63
CA LYS A 262 4.99 -0.08 45.45
C LYS A 262 5.04 0.86 44.23
N SER A 263 3.89 1.20 43.65
CA SER A 263 3.82 2.11 42.51
C SER A 263 4.33 3.52 42.87
N ALA A 264 5.15 4.09 41.99
CA ALA A 264 5.68 5.44 42.18
C ALA A 264 4.69 6.48 41.64
N ASP A 265 4.40 7.53 42.43
CA ASP A 265 3.64 8.68 41.92
C ASP A 265 4.53 9.54 41.01
N ILE A 266 4.30 9.44 39.70
CA ILE A 266 5.02 10.22 38.70
C ILE A 266 4.32 11.55 38.38
N SER A 267 3.23 11.94 39.06
CA SER A 267 2.43 13.12 38.72
C SER A 267 3.27 14.40 38.70
N GLY A 268 4.19 14.58 39.66
CA GLY A 268 5.15 15.70 39.69
C GLY A 268 6.36 15.57 38.76
N VAL A 269 6.57 14.41 38.12
CA VAL A 269 7.74 14.12 37.28
C VAL A 269 7.55 14.65 35.85
N LYS A 270 8.60 15.24 35.28
CA LYS A 270 8.61 15.67 33.88
C LYS A 270 8.82 14.45 32.96
N PHE A 271 7.74 13.87 32.49
CA PHE A 271 7.74 12.70 31.63
C PHE A 271 7.54 13.08 30.14
N PRO A 272 8.19 12.40 29.18
CA PRO A 272 8.01 12.67 27.75
C PRO A 272 6.61 12.29 27.24
N SER A 273 6.16 12.96 26.18
CA SER A 273 4.91 12.67 25.49
C SER A 273 4.94 11.24 24.95
N THR A 274 3.95 10.43 25.30
CA THR A 274 4.04 8.96 25.11
C THR A 274 3.01 8.46 24.10
N ILE A 275 3.39 7.49 23.27
CA ILE A 275 2.46 6.69 22.46
C ILE A 275 2.57 5.23 22.87
N VAL A 276 1.43 4.58 23.08
CA VAL A 276 1.33 3.19 23.53
C VAL A 276 0.65 2.36 22.44
N PHE A 277 1.31 1.32 21.96
CA PHE A 277 0.77 0.42 20.94
C PHE A 277 0.33 -0.92 21.56
N VAL A 278 -0.86 -1.39 21.24
CA VAL A 278 -1.51 -2.57 21.83
C VAL A 278 -1.98 -3.54 20.74
N GLY A 279 -1.82 -4.85 20.96
CA GLY A 279 -2.35 -5.89 20.06
C GLY A 279 -3.56 -6.61 20.67
N GLY A 280 -4.64 -6.80 19.92
CA GLY A 280 -5.86 -7.46 20.42
C GLY A 280 -5.70 -8.96 20.72
N PHE A 281 -4.67 -9.62 20.19
CA PHE A 281 -4.24 -10.99 20.55
C PHE A 281 -2.98 -11.02 21.42
N ASP A 282 -2.60 -9.90 22.04
CA ASP A 282 -1.57 -9.85 23.08
C ASP A 282 -2.19 -10.20 24.45
N PRO A 283 -1.68 -11.21 25.20
CA PRO A 283 -2.12 -11.48 26.57
C PRO A 283 -1.85 -10.33 27.55
N LEU A 284 -0.95 -9.40 27.21
CA LEU A 284 -0.59 -8.26 28.08
C LEU A 284 -1.43 -7.01 27.81
N GLN A 285 -2.36 -7.04 26.86
CA GLN A 285 -3.11 -5.85 26.41
C GLN A 285 -3.81 -5.10 27.55
N ASP A 286 -4.31 -5.81 28.58
CA ASP A 286 -4.98 -5.15 29.70
C ASP A 286 -3.98 -4.41 30.62
N TRP A 287 -2.78 -4.96 30.81
CA TRP A 287 -1.67 -4.27 31.49
C TRP A 287 -1.18 -3.06 30.69
N GLN A 288 -1.18 -3.14 29.36
CA GLN A 288 -0.82 -2.03 28.47
C GLN A 288 -1.87 -0.91 28.49
N ARG A 289 -3.17 -1.25 28.54
CA ARG A 289 -4.27 -0.28 28.73
C ARG A 289 -4.26 0.34 30.14
N ARG A 290 -3.99 -0.45 31.19
CA ARG A 290 -3.77 0.05 32.56
C ARG A 290 -2.60 1.04 32.61
N TYR A 291 -1.49 0.74 31.93
CA TYR A 291 -0.34 1.66 31.79
C TYR A 291 -0.71 2.98 31.10
N TYR A 292 -1.42 2.93 29.96
CA TYR A 292 -1.95 4.11 29.28
C TYR A 292 -2.83 4.96 30.23
N GLN A 293 -3.76 4.32 30.93
CA GLN A 293 -4.67 5.02 31.84
C GLN A 293 -3.94 5.59 33.06
N GLY A 294 -2.92 4.90 33.59
CA GLY A 294 -2.07 5.40 34.68
C GLY A 294 -1.29 6.65 34.30
N LEU A 295 -0.64 6.67 33.12
CA LEU A 295 0.00 7.87 32.57
C LEU A 295 -0.99 9.04 32.46
N LYS A 296 -2.19 8.77 31.95
CA LYS A 296 -3.26 9.77 31.80
C LYS A 296 -3.75 10.30 33.15
N ASN A 297 -3.89 9.43 34.15
CA ASN A 297 -4.27 9.80 35.51
C ASN A 297 -3.20 10.66 36.20
N CYS A 298 -1.91 10.39 35.95
CA CYS A 298 -0.77 11.24 36.38
C CYS A 298 -0.59 12.52 35.53
N GLY A 299 -1.57 12.88 34.70
CA GLY A 299 -1.59 14.11 33.90
C GLY A 299 -0.55 14.16 32.78
N LYS A 300 -0.10 13.00 32.26
CA LYS A 300 0.88 12.95 31.16
C LYS A 300 0.18 13.01 29.80
N GLU A 301 0.86 13.61 28.83
CA GLU A 301 0.44 13.54 27.42
C GLU A 301 0.67 12.12 26.91
N VAL A 302 -0.42 11.41 26.61
CA VAL A 302 -0.35 10.01 26.18
C VAL A 302 -1.44 9.68 25.14
N ASN A 303 -1.02 9.02 24.07
CA ASN A 303 -1.89 8.46 23.02
C ASN A 303 -1.89 6.92 23.07
N LEU A 304 -3.00 6.31 22.66
CA LEU A 304 -3.18 4.86 22.60
C LEU A 304 -3.52 4.46 21.17
N VAL A 305 -2.84 3.44 20.68
CA VAL A 305 -3.02 2.84 19.35
C VAL A 305 -3.31 1.36 19.54
N GLU A 306 -4.41 0.88 18.96
CA GLU A 306 -4.83 -0.51 19.09
C GLU A 306 -4.91 -1.19 17.72
N TYR A 307 -4.27 -2.37 17.60
CA TYR A 307 -4.38 -3.25 16.44
C TYR A 307 -5.18 -4.49 16.84
N PRO A 308 -6.52 -4.53 16.64
CA PRO A 308 -7.39 -5.57 17.21
C PRO A 308 -7.05 -7.00 16.76
N THR A 309 -6.38 -7.13 15.61
CA THR A 309 -6.00 -8.42 15.01
C THR A 309 -4.52 -8.79 15.20
N ALA A 310 -3.71 -7.93 15.84
CA ALA A 310 -2.29 -8.17 16.02
C ALA A 310 -1.97 -9.03 17.26
N ILE A 311 -0.98 -9.91 17.11
CA ILE A 311 -0.34 -10.68 18.20
C ILE A 311 0.73 -9.85 18.91
N HIS A 312 1.25 -10.34 20.05
CA HIS A 312 2.51 -9.83 20.60
C HIS A 312 3.64 -9.98 19.58
N GLY A 313 4.51 -8.97 19.40
CA GLY A 313 5.67 -9.03 18.50
C GLY A 313 5.39 -8.80 17.01
N PHE A 314 4.18 -8.41 16.60
CA PHE A 314 3.77 -8.39 15.18
C PHE A 314 4.66 -7.56 14.24
N TYR A 315 5.23 -6.45 14.71
CA TYR A 315 6.12 -5.54 13.98
C TYR A 315 7.47 -6.16 13.59
N ALA A 316 7.87 -7.24 14.26
CA ALA A 316 9.08 -8.00 13.96
C ALA A 316 8.92 -8.94 12.75
N PHE A 317 7.70 -9.03 12.19
CA PHE A 317 7.36 -9.92 11.07
C PHE A 317 6.77 -9.09 9.91
N PRO A 318 7.56 -8.75 8.87
CA PRO A 318 7.08 -7.94 7.74
C PRO A 318 5.90 -8.55 6.97
N GLU A 319 5.67 -9.86 7.08
CA GLU A 319 4.55 -10.55 6.42
C GLU A 319 3.19 -10.33 7.12
N MET A 320 3.18 -9.74 8.33
CA MET A 320 1.95 -9.37 9.03
C MET A 320 1.46 -8.00 8.52
N PRO A 321 0.22 -7.85 8.01
CA PRO A 321 -0.26 -6.57 7.46
C PRO A 321 -0.15 -5.39 8.44
N GLN A 322 -0.36 -5.64 9.73
CA GLN A 322 -0.25 -4.63 10.79
C GLN A 322 1.19 -4.12 10.99
N SER A 323 2.20 -4.88 10.55
CA SER A 323 3.62 -4.56 10.74
C SER A 323 4.03 -3.26 10.03
N ALA A 324 3.45 -2.99 8.85
CA ALA A 324 3.60 -1.72 8.15
C ALA A 324 2.83 -0.59 8.88
N LEU A 325 1.61 -0.87 9.32
CA LEU A 325 0.71 0.10 9.97
C LEU A 325 1.24 0.67 11.29
N LEU A 326 2.23 0.03 11.93
CA LEU A 326 2.89 0.56 13.13
C LEU A 326 3.59 1.91 12.88
N ILE A 327 4.04 2.17 11.66
CA ILE A 327 4.78 3.38 11.28
C ILE A 327 3.91 4.32 10.42
N THR A 328 2.80 3.82 9.86
CA THR A 328 1.95 4.56 8.90
C THR A 328 0.53 4.84 9.39
N GLU A 329 0.24 4.81 10.69
CA GLU A 329 -1.12 4.98 11.23
C GLU A 329 -1.80 6.28 10.75
N ASP A 330 -1.06 7.38 10.74
CA ASP A 330 -1.54 8.72 10.36
C ASP A 330 -1.48 8.98 8.84
N SER A 331 -1.23 7.92 8.04
CA SER A 331 -1.03 8.00 6.59
C SER A 331 -2.31 7.89 5.79
N LEU A 332 -2.32 8.59 4.66
CA LEU A 332 -3.41 8.63 3.69
C LEU A 332 -2.98 7.99 2.36
N PHE A 333 -3.96 7.44 1.65
CA PHE A 333 -3.78 6.81 0.35
C PHE A 333 -4.75 7.45 -0.64
N LEU A 334 -4.24 7.92 -1.78
CA LEU A 334 -5.05 8.62 -2.78
C LEU A 334 -5.26 7.74 -4.02
N GLY A 335 -6.51 7.33 -4.25
CA GLY A 335 -6.95 6.63 -5.45
C GLY A 335 -7.65 7.57 -6.42
N PHE A 336 -7.34 7.47 -7.71
CA PHE A 336 -8.02 8.18 -8.79
C PHE A 336 -8.82 7.24 -9.70
N ASP A 337 -9.82 7.77 -10.40
CA ASP A 337 -10.54 7.08 -11.48
C ASP A 337 -10.74 8.02 -12.68
N ASN A 338 -9.91 7.90 -13.71
CA ASN A 338 -10.02 8.68 -14.96
C ASN A 338 -10.91 7.96 -15.99
N SER A 339 -12.22 8.04 -15.76
CA SER A 339 -13.24 7.42 -16.59
C SER A 339 -13.54 8.24 -17.86
N THR A 340 -14.48 7.79 -18.69
CA THR A 340 -14.86 8.47 -19.95
C THR A 340 -15.51 9.84 -19.73
N GLN A 341 -16.33 10.00 -18.69
CA GLN A 341 -17.15 11.20 -18.46
C GLN A 341 -16.62 12.11 -17.32
N SER A 342 -15.72 11.61 -16.50
CA SER A 342 -15.26 12.28 -15.29
C SER A 342 -13.93 11.74 -14.78
N LEU A 343 -13.17 12.60 -14.10
CA LEU A 343 -12.10 12.19 -13.19
C LEU A 343 -12.62 12.21 -11.76
N LYS A 344 -12.42 11.13 -10.99
CA LYS A 344 -12.73 11.07 -9.55
C LYS A 344 -11.45 10.91 -8.75
N ALA A 345 -11.52 11.32 -7.48
CA ALA A 345 -10.49 11.10 -6.49
C ALA A 345 -11.12 10.62 -5.18
N THR A 346 -10.50 9.66 -4.52
CA THR A 346 -10.92 9.11 -3.22
C THR A 346 -9.69 8.96 -2.33
N VAL A 347 -9.76 9.51 -1.13
CA VAL A 347 -8.71 9.41 -0.11
C VAL A 347 -9.15 8.39 0.93
N LEU A 348 -8.27 7.43 1.22
CA LEU A 348 -8.44 6.43 2.28
C LEU A 348 -7.49 6.72 3.44
N ASP A 349 -7.91 6.37 4.66
CA ASP A 349 -7.01 6.26 5.82
C ASP A 349 -6.27 4.90 5.84
N SER A 350 -5.40 4.72 6.83
CA SER A 350 -4.66 3.47 7.07
C SER A 350 -5.55 2.26 7.43
N ASN A 351 -6.85 2.49 7.72
CA ASN A 351 -7.86 1.48 7.99
C ASN A 351 -8.78 1.22 6.78
N LEU A 352 -8.46 1.80 5.61
CA LEU A 352 -9.22 1.74 4.35
C LEU A 352 -10.60 2.43 4.40
N ASN A 353 -10.85 3.32 5.37
CA ASN A 353 -12.05 4.15 5.38
C ASN A 353 -11.91 5.33 4.42
N ILE A 354 -12.99 5.69 3.71
CA ILE A 354 -13.02 6.91 2.88
C ILE A 354 -13.02 8.15 3.79
N VAL A 355 -11.94 8.92 3.71
CA VAL A 355 -11.78 10.22 4.39
C VAL A 355 -12.47 11.33 3.60
N THR A 356 -12.29 11.34 2.28
CA THR A 356 -12.95 12.30 1.37
C THR A 356 -12.92 11.78 -0.06
N SER A 357 -13.86 12.24 -0.89
CA SER A 357 -13.89 12.02 -2.34
C SER A 357 -14.37 13.27 -3.06
N ASP A 358 -13.89 13.48 -4.29
CA ASP A 358 -14.33 14.56 -5.19
C ASP A 358 -14.46 14.00 -6.62
N ILE A 359 -15.11 14.77 -7.52
CA ILE A 359 -15.36 14.41 -8.90
C ILE A 359 -15.35 15.67 -9.79
N VAL A 360 -14.67 15.58 -10.92
CA VAL A 360 -14.71 16.56 -12.01
C VAL A 360 -15.40 15.93 -13.21
N ASN A 361 -16.60 16.39 -13.52
CA ASN A 361 -17.42 15.95 -14.65
C ASN A 361 -17.09 16.79 -15.88
N PHE A 362 -16.58 16.15 -16.94
CA PHE A 362 -15.91 16.86 -18.04
C PHE A 362 -16.82 17.86 -18.77
N ASP A 363 -18.02 17.45 -19.18
CA ASP A 363 -18.92 18.30 -19.98
C ASP A 363 -19.41 19.54 -19.21
N SER A 364 -19.72 19.41 -17.91
CA SER A 364 -20.27 20.49 -17.11
C SER A 364 -19.22 21.41 -16.49
N GLU A 365 -18.01 20.90 -16.26
CA GLU A 365 -16.98 21.62 -15.51
C GLU A 365 -15.81 22.07 -16.41
N LEU A 366 -15.61 21.44 -17.57
CA LEU A 366 -14.64 21.82 -18.60
C LEU A 366 -15.34 22.08 -19.97
N PRO A 367 -16.44 22.87 -20.02
CA PRO A 367 -17.30 22.99 -21.22
C PRO A 367 -16.60 23.64 -22.43
N HIS A 368 -15.42 24.27 -22.24
CA HIS A 368 -14.60 24.81 -23.34
C HIS A 368 -14.05 23.74 -24.27
N TYR A 369 -13.92 22.49 -23.81
CA TYR A 369 -13.61 21.35 -24.69
C TYR A 369 -14.80 20.95 -25.57
N LYS A 370 -16.04 21.38 -25.26
CA LYS A 370 -17.26 21.11 -26.07
C LYS A 370 -17.54 19.61 -26.30
N THR A 371 -17.13 18.76 -25.38
CA THR A 371 -17.43 17.33 -25.41
C THR A 371 -18.93 17.07 -25.19
N LYS A 372 -19.36 15.85 -25.55
CA LYS A 372 -20.63 15.30 -25.09
C LYS A 372 -20.40 13.88 -24.60
N ASP A 373 -20.77 13.62 -23.36
CA ASP A 373 -20.41 12.43 -22.59
C ASP A 373 -18.87 12.29 -22.46
N GLY A 374 -18.14 13.40 -22.36
CA GLY A 374 -16.66 13.43 -22.27
C GLY A 374 -15.91 13.16 -23.57
N VAL A 375 -16.61 13.08 -24.71
CA VAL A 375 -16.03 12.64 -25.99
C VAL A 375 -16.48 13.50 -27.18
N PHE A 376 -15.70 13.44 -28.26
CA PHE A 376 -16.11 13.81 -29.60
C PHE A 376 -16.50 12.57 -30.40
N ARG A 377 -17.58 12.67 -31.17
CA ARG A 377 -18.02 11.66 -32.14
C ARG A 377 -17.96 12.33 -33.51
N ASP A 378 -17.12 11.80 -34.39
CA ASP A 378 -16.86 12.42 -35.68
C ASP A 378 -17.93 12.00 -36.70
N PRO A 379 -18.80 12.90 -37.18
CA PRO A 379 -19.85 12.52 -38.13
C PRO A 379 -19.32 12.25 -39.55
N SER A 380 -18.03 12.53 -39.81
CA SER A 380 -17.39 12.35 -41.13
C SER A 380 -16.61 11.05 -41.27
N ILE A 381 -16.31 10.37 -40.15
CA ILE A 381 -15.57 9.11 -40.11
C ILE A 381 -16.36 8.13 -39.24
N ASP A 382 -16.96 7.12 -39.86
CA ASP A 382 -17.78 6.13 -39.16
C ASP A 382 -16.99 5.42 -38.05
N GLY A 383 -17.64 5.22 -36.90
CA GLY A 383 -17.05 4.65 -35.69
C GLY A 383 -15.97 5.49 -34.99
N ARG A 384 -15.57 6.67 -35.48
CA ARG A 384 -14.48 7.45 -34.86
C ARG A 384 -14.93 8.20 -33.61
N ILE A 385 -14.35 7.85 -32.46
CA ILE A 385 -14.68 8.45 -31.16
C ILE A 385 -13.40 8.73 -30.35
N VAL A 386 -13.22 9.97 -29.93
CA VAL A 386 -11.98 10.46 -29.30
C VAL A 386 -12.27 11.39 -28.12
N SER A 387 -11.30 11.55 -27.21
CA SER A 387 -11.33 12.59 -26.15
C SER A 387 -10.15 13.55 -26.30
N PRO A 388 -10.28 14.84 -25.95
CA PRO A 388 -9.16 15.77 -25.91
C PRO A 388 -8.18 15.40 -24.80
N THR A 389 -6.90 15.18 -25.12
CA THR A 389 -5.89 14.73 -24.13
C THR A 389 -5.70 15.72 -22.98
N LEU A 390 -5.73 17.03 -23.29
CA LEU A 390 -5.56 18.11 -22.30
C LEU A 390 -6.72 18.22 -21.30
N MET A 391 -7.91 17.68 -21.63
CA MET A 391 -9.06 17.68 -20.73
C MET A 391 -8.78 16.85 -19.47
N TRP A 392 -8.08 15.71 -19.61
CA TRP A 392 -7.66 14.88 -18.47
C TRP A 392 -6.59 15.58 -17.62
N VAL A 393 -5.67 16.32 -18.27
CA VAL A 393 -4.64 17.14 -17.58
C VAL A 393 -5.30 18.24 -16.74
N GLU A 394 -6.24 18.97 -17.32
CA GLU A 394 -6.95 20.06 -16.65
C GLU A 394 -7.88 19.55 -15.54
N ALA A 395 -8.52 18.39 -15.73
CA ALA A 395 -9.29 17.73 -14.69
C ALA A 395 -8.43 17.36 -13.47
N LEU A 396 -7.19 16.89 -13.68
CA LEU A 396 -6.26 16.54 -12.61
C LEU A 396 -5.85 17.78 -11.78
N ASP A 397 -5.52 18.90 -12.43
CA ASP A 397 -5.26 20.16 -11.73
C ASP A 397 -6.50 20.63 -10.94
N LEU A 398 -7.70 20.52 -11.52
CA LEU A 398 -8.94 20.98 -10.89
C LEU A 398 -9.32 20.15 -9.65
N ILE A 399 -9.21 18.82 -9.72
CA ILE A 399 -9.58 17.95 -8.60
C ILE A 399 -8.58 18.06 -7.45
N LEU A 400 -7.27 18.16 -7.74
CA LEU A 400 -6.24 18.41 -6.72
C LEU A 400 -6.46 19.77 -6.02
N GLN A 401 -6.83 20.81 -6.78
CA GLN A 401 -7.19 22.11 -6.19
C GLN A 401 -8.43 22.05 -5.30
N ARG A 402 -9.39 21.15 -5.54
CA ARG A 402 -10.56 20.98 -4.66
C ARG A 402 -10.21 20.25 -3.37
N LEU A 403 -9.46 19.17 -3.46
CA LEU A 403 -8.93 18.46 -2.30
C LEU A 403 -8.05 19.38 -1.43
N LEU A 404 -7.28 20.29 -2.03
CA LEU A 404 -6.52 21.30 -1.27
C LEU A 404 -7.45 22.30 -0.55
N LYS A 405 -8.56 22.70 -1.19
CA LYS A 405 -9.59 23.57 -0.59
C LYS A 405 -10.43 22.88 0.49
N SER A 406 -10.56 21.55 0.47
CA SER A 406 -11.25 20.79 1.53
C SER A 406 -10.42 20.64 2.81
N LYS A 407 -9.19 21.18 2.84
CA LYS A 407 -8.21 21.08 3.93
C LYS A 407 -7.66 19.67 4.13
N LEU A 408 -7.59 18.88 3.07
CA LEU A 408 -6.83 17.64 3.06
C LEU A 408 -5.34 17.93 3.31
N ASP A 409 -4.73 17.20 4.25
CA ASP A 409 -3.28 17.25 4.46
C ASP A 409 -2.56 16.32 3.47
N PHE A 410 -2.11 16.91 2.36
CA PHE A 410 -1.32 16.21 1.34
C PHE A 410 0.03 15.69 1.87
N GLY A 411 0.55 16.24 2.98
CA GLY A 411 1.76 15.78 3.64
C GLY A 411 1.60 14.40 4.29
N LYS A 412 0.36 13.97 4.55
CA LYS A 412 0.01 12.62 5.03
C LYS A 412 -0.14 11.59 3.92
N ILE A 413 -0.23 11.98 2.65
CA ILE A 413 -0.43 11.02 1.56
C ILE A 413 0.89 10.29 1.27
N VAL A 414 0.96 9.00 1.61
CA VAL A 414 2.17 8.18 1.44
C VAL A 414 2.20 7.40 0.13
N ALA A 415 1.04 7.16 -0.48
CA ALA A 415 0.98 6.56 -1.82
C ALA A 415 -0.23 7.06 -2.64
N VAL A 416 -0.04 7.07 -3.96
CA VAL A 416 -1.04 7.37 -4.98
C VAL A 416 -1.12 6.24 -6.00
N SER A 417 -2.33 5.89 -6.44
CA SER A 417 -2.58 5.03 -7.60
C SER A 417 -3.89 5.45 -8.29
N GLY A 418 -4.28 4.76 -9.36
CA GLY A 418 -5.57 4.99 -9.98
C GLY A 418 -5.98 4.01 -11.07
N SER A 419 -7.27 4.04 -11.37
CA SER A 419 -7.87 3.49 -12.57
C SER A 419 -7.93 4.51 -13.69
N ALA A 420 -7.94 4.02 -14.93
CA ALA A 420 -8.38 4.79 -16.08
C ALA A 420 -9.21 3.93 -17.04
N GLN A 421 -10.01 4.57 -17.88
CA GLN A 421 -10.71 3.89 -18.97
C GLN A 421 -9.72 3.09 -19.83
N GLN A 422 -9.99 1.79 -20.02
CA GLN A 422 -9.11 0.92 -20.80
C GLN A 422 -9.03 1.35 -22.27
N HIS A 423 -8.01 0.83 -22.96
CA HIS A 423 -7.83 0.95 -24.42
C HIS A 423 -7.68 2.37 -25.00
N GLY A 424 -7.81 3.43 -24.20
CA GLY A 424 -7.47 4.78 -24.66
C GLY A 424 -5.95 4.97 -24.77
N SER A 425 -5.48 5.70 -25.77
CA SER A 425 -4.03 5.90 -26.01
C SER A 425 -3.63 7.35 -26.25
N VAL A 426 -2.53 7.75 -25.61
CA VAL A 426 -1.92 9.09 -25.68
C VAL A 426 -0.57 9.00 -26.40
N TYR A 427 -0.33 9.96 -27.29
CA TYR A 427 0.84 10.02 -28.16
C TYR A 427 1.67 11.25 -27.80
N TRP A 428 2.75 11.05 -27.06
CA TRP A 428 3.63 12.12 -26.62
C TRP A 428 4.57 12.53 -27.75
N LYS A 429 4.67 13.83 -27.96
CA LYS A 429 5.55 14.40 -28.97
C LYS A 429 7.02 14.24 -28.55
N ILE A 430 7.94 14.18 -29.52
CA ILE A 430 9.38 14.36 -29.28
C ILE A 430 9.65 15.57 -28.37
N ASP A 431 10.61 15.42 -27.44
CA ASP A 431 11.03 16.37 -26.39
C ASP A 431 10.02 16.56 -25.23
N SER A 432 9.02 15.69 -25.09
CA SER A 432 8.02 15.81 -24.02
C SER A 432 8.49 15.21 -22.69
N SER A 433 9.44 14.28 -22.72
CA SER A 433 10.10 13.80 -21.50
C SER A 433 10.79 14.92 -20.72
N GLU A 434 11.44 15.87 -21.42
CA GLU A 434 12.09 17.03 -20.78
C GLU A 434 11.04 17.97 -20.15
N LYS A 435 9.92 18.23 -20.86
CA LYS A 435 8.81 19.05 -20.34
C LYS A 435 8.22 18.51 -19.04
N LEU A 436 8.07 17.18 -18.92
CA LEU A 436 7.58 16.52 -17.70
C LEU A 436 8.56 16.67 -16.53
N GLN A 437 9.86 16.59 -16.79
CA GLN A 437 10.90 16.74 -15.78
C GLN A 437 11.06 18.21 -15.32
N SER A 438 10.71 19.18 -16.17
CA SER A 438 10.92 20.62 -15.94
C SER A 438 9.64 21.40 -15.57
N LEU A 439 8.60 20.75 -15.04
CA LEU A 439 7.34 21.41 -14.68
C LEU A 439 7.52 22.49 -13.58
N ASP A 440 7.11 23.72 -13.88
CA ASP A 440 7.09 24.85 -12.93
C ASP A 440 5.89 24.73 -11.97
N PRO A 441 6.09 24.58 -10.65
CA PRO A 441 5.02 24.48 -9.65
C PRO A 441 4.09 25.71 -9.61
N LYS A 442 4.51 26.86 -10.15
CA LYS A 442 3.70 28.09 -10.13
C LYS A 442 2.60 28.09 -11.20
N ARG A 443 2.78 27.35 -12.29
CA ARG A 443 1.86 27.28 -13.42
C ARG A 443 0.99 26.02 -13.34
N SER A 444 -0.11 25.96 -14.08
CA SER A 444 -0.89 24.72 -14.21
C SER A 444 -0.16 23.71 -15.12
N LEU A 445 -0.55 22.43 -15.09
CA LEU A 445 -0.10 21.43 -16.05
C LEU A 445 -0.60 21.75 -17.46
N VAL A 446 -1.87 22.18 -17.60
CA VAL A 446 -2.46 22.48 -18.91
C VAL A 446 -1.77 23.65 -19.63
N ASP A 447 -1.30 24.67 -18.88
CA ASP A 447 -0.50 25.79 -19.42
C ASP A 447 0.90 25.36 -19.93
N GLN A 448 1.38 24.18 -19.53
CA GLN A 448 2.74 23.71 -19.78
C GLN A 448 2.81 22.55 -20.78
N LEU A 449 1.76 21.74 -20.87
CA LEU A 449 1.71 20.53 -21.70
C LEU A 449 0.94 20.70 -23.01
N GLY A 450 0.51 21.92 -23.36
CA GLY A 450 -0.32 22.21 -24.54
C GLY A 450 0.25 21.77 -25.90
N ASP A 451 1.57 21.60 -25.99
CA ASP A 451 2.32 21.15 -27.17
C ASP A 451 3.11 19.83 -26.95
N ALA A 452 2.87 19.12 -25.83
CA ALA A 452 3.53 17.87 -25.46
C ALA A 452 2.96 16.61 -26.15
N PHE A 453 1.99 16.78 -27.05
CA PHE A 453 1.29 15.69 -27.71
C PHE A 453 1.37 15.82 -29.23
N SER A 454 1.65 14.71 -29.92
CA SER A 454 1.72 14.66 -31.39
C SER A 454 0.32 14.70 -32.04
N THR A 455 -0.70 14.23 -31.31
CA THR A 455 -2.12 14.49 -31.57
C THR A 455 -2.80 15.07 -30.33
N LYS A 456 -3.75 15.98 -30.52
CA LYS A 456 -4.57 16.57 -29.44
C LYS A 456 -5.74 15.69 -28.99
N GLU A 457 -6.08 14.71 -29.82
CA GLU A 457 -7.24 13.83 -29.68
C GLU A 457 -6.75 12.40 -29.50
N SER A 458 -7.10 11.80 -28.37
CA SER A 458 -6.80 10.41 -28.02
C SER A 458 -7.98 9.52 -28.43
N PRO A 459 -7.78 8.44 -29.22
CA PRO A 459 -8.80 7.41 -29.37
C PRO A 459 -9.03 6.71 -28.03
N ILE A 460 -10.26 6.25 -27.81
CA ILE A 460 -10.74 5.67 -26.55
C ILE A 460 -11.50 4.36 -26.79
N TRP A 461 -11.92 3.68 -25.73
CA TRP A 461 -12.58 2.36 -25.82
C TRP A 461 -13.84 2.29 -26.70
N MET A 462 -14.48 3.44 -27.00
CA MET A 462 -15.67 3.51 -27.85
C MET A 462 -15.35 3.61 -29.36
N ASP A 463 -14.10 3.83 -29.76
CA ASP A 463 -13.73 3.91 -31.18
C ASP A 463 -13.85 2.54 -31.86
N SER A 464 -14.60 2.49 -32.96
CA SER A 464 -14.84 1.28 -33.76
C SER A 464 -14.36 1.41 -35.21
N SER A 465 -13.42 2.33 -35.49
CA SER A 465 -13.07 2.76 -36.85
C SER A 465 -11.82 2.12 -37.46
N THR A 466 -11.42 0.94 -36.96
CA THR A 466 -10.15 0.25 -37.26
C THR A 466 -10.32 -1.21 -37.73
N THR A 467 -11.52 -1.60 -38.18
CA THR A 467 -11.84 -2.98 -38.60
C THR A 467 -10.88 -3.55 -39.64
N GLU A 468 -10.34 -2.73 -40.55
CA GLU A 468 -9.33 -3.18 -41.52
C GLU A 468 -7.97 -3.45 -40.84
N GLN A 469 -7.52 -2.57 -39.94
CA GLN A 469 -6.28 -2.77 -39.17
C GLN A 469 -6.38 -4.01 -38.27
N CYS A 470 -7.55 -4.31 -37.70
CA CYS A 470 -7.81 -5.56 -37.00
C CYS A 470 -7.55 -6.79 -37.89
N LYS A 471 -8.15 -6.82 -39.09
CA LYS A 471 -7.97 -7.93 -40.06
C LYS A 471 -6.52 -8.08 -40.52
N GLU A 472 -5.79 -6.98 -40.64
CA GLU A 472 -4.38 -6.97 -41.05
C GLU A 472 -3.47 -7.51 -39.94
N ILE A 473 -3.65 -7.09 -38.69
CA ILE A 473 -2.91 -7.62 -37.53
C ILE A 473 -3.23 -9.11 -37.34
N GLU A 474 -4.51 -9.51 -37.39
CA GLU A 474 -4.88 -10.94 -37.32
C GLU A 474 -4.20 -11.74 -38.43
N ARG A 475 -4.18 -11.25 -39.68
CA ARG A 475 -3.54 -11.94 -40.81
C ARG A 475 -2.02 -12.04 -40.65
N ALA A 476 -1.37 -11.00 -40.13
CA ALA A 476 0.09 -10.96 -39.95
C ALA A 476 0.57 -11.87 -38.81
N VAL A 477 -0.22 -12.03 -37.74
CA VAL A 477 0.12 -12.90 -36.59
C VAL A 477 -0.26 -14.38 -36.83
N GLY A 478 -0.98 -14.71 -37.91
CA GLY A 478 -1.34 -16.08 -38.30
C GLY A 478 -2.81 -16.46 -38.08
N GLY A 479 -3.65 -15.51 -37.69
CA GLY A 479 -5.10 -15.63 -37.57
C GLY A 479 -5.63 -15.13 -36.22
N ALA A 480 -6.94 -14.85 -36.17
CA ALA A 480 -7.63 -14.35 -34.97
C ALA A 480 -7.41 -15.22 -33.71
N LEU A 481 -7.40 -16.55 -33.87
CA LEU A 481 -7.19 -17.48 -32.77
C LEU A 481 -5.74 -17.47 -32.26
N GLU A 482 -4.77 -17.28 -33.14
CA GLU A 482 -3.36 -17.26 -32.74
C GLU A 482 -3.00 -15.94 -32.06
N LEU A 483 -3.54 -14.82 -32.57
CA LEU A 483 -3.51 -13.55 -31.85
C LEU A 483 -4.16 -13.67 -30.46
N SER A 484 -5.30 -14.35 -30.35
CA SER A 484 -5.95 -14.55 -29.04
C SER A 484 -5.14 -15.41 -28.07
N ARG A 485 -4.55 -16.53 -28.53
CA ARG A 485 -3.65 -17.35 -27.70
C ARG A 485 -2.45 -16.58 -27.19
N LEU A 486 -1.92 -15.68 -28.01
CA LEU A 486 -0.77 -14.84 -27.70
C LEU A 486 -1.13 -13.70 -26.73
N THR A 487 -2.19 -12.94 -27.02
CA THR A 487 -2.51 -11.67 -26.35
C THR A 487 -3.77 -11.70 -25.49
N GLY A 488 -4.36 -12.88 -25.25
CA GLY A 488 -5.59 -13.04 -24.49
C GLY A 488 -6.87 -12.54 -25.16
N SER A 489 -6.80 -12.10 -26.42
CA SER A 489 -7.94 -11.61 -27.20
C SER A 489 -7.64 -11.60 -28.69
N ARG A 490 -8.66 -11.82 -29.52
CA ARG A 490 -8.58 -11.51 -30.96
C ARG A 490 -8.48 -9.99 -31.17
N ALA A 491 -8.32 -9.53 -32.42
CA ALA A 491 -8.29 -8.10 -32.68
C ALA A 491 -9.69 -7.49 -32.50
N HIS A 492 -9.74 -6.37 -31.78
CA HIS A 492 -10.95 -5.56 -31.61
C HIS A 492 -10.62 -4.10 -31.89
N GLU A 493 -11.57 -3.38 -32.49
CA GLU A 493 -11.30 -2.05 -33.06
C GLU A 493 -10.80 -1.04 -32.03
N ARG A 494 -11.35 -1.10 -30.81
CA ARG A 494 -10.95 -0.24 -29.70
C ARG A 494 -9.54 -0.53 -29.16
N TYR A 495 -8.98 -1.73 -29.40
CA TYR A 495 -7.68 -2.11 -28.85
C TYR A 495 -6.57 -1.26 -29.45
N VAL A 496 -5.54 -1.03 -28.65
CA VAL A 496 -4.57 0.03 -28.95
C VAL A 496 -3.66 -0.32 -30.12
N GLY A 497 -3.34 -1.59 -30.37
CA GLY A 497 -2.62 -2.03 -31.57
C GLY A 497 -3.29 -1.56 -32.87
N PRO A 498 -4.55 -1.96 -33.16
CA PRO A 498 -5.33 -1.44 -34.29
C PRO A 498 -5.37 0.10 -34.39
N GLN A 499 -5.52 0.82 -33.27
CA GLN A 499 -5.51 2.30 -33.25
C GLN A 499 -4.14 2.90 -33.60
N ILE A 500 -3.05 2.34 -33.07
CA ILE A 500 -1.67 2.73 -33.42
C ILE A 500 -1.40 2.46 -34.90
N ARG A 501 -1.79 1.29 -35.42
CA ARG A 501 -1.63 0.94 -36.84
C ARG A 501 -2.38 1.94 -37.74
N LYS A 502 -3.61 2.32 -37.38
CA LYS A 502 -4.37 3.36 -38.10
C LYS A 502 -3.66 4.71 -38.08
N ILE A 503 -3.10 5.13 -36.95
CA ILE A 503 -2.34 6.39 -36.86
C ILE A 503 -1.07 6.32 -37.73
N PHE A 504 -0.31 5.23 -37.68
CA PHE A 504 0.85 5.00 -38.54
C PHE A 504 0.49 5.07 -40.04
N GLU A 505 -0.63 4.47 -40.45
CA GLU A 505 -1.06 4.41 -41.86
C GLU A 505 -1.72 5.70 -42.38
N LYS A 506 -2.49 6.41 -41.54
CA LYS A 506 -3.34 7.53 -41.95
C LYS A 506 -2.83 8.90 -41.52
N GLN A 507 -1.97 8.95 -40.50
CA GLN A 507 -1.37 10.16 -39.93
C GLN A 507 0.13 9.89 -39.65
N PRO A 508 0.93 9.50 -40.66
CA PRO A 508 2.32 9.09 -40.45
C PRO A 508 3.14 10.19 -39.77
N GLU A 509 2.88 11.48 -40.03
CA GLU A 509 3.54 12.59 -39.35
C GLU A 509 3.28 12.63 -37.84
N VAL A 510 2.12 12.19 -37.36
CA VAL A 510 1.84 12.03 -35.92
C VAL A 510 2.72 10.92 -35.35
N TYR A 511 2.76 9.75 -36.00
CA TYR A 511 3.55 8.61 -35.53
C TYR A 511 5.07 8.90 -35.51
N HIS A 512 5.60 9.51 -36.57
CA HIS A 512 7.02 9.86 -36.65
C HIS A 512 7.43 10.93 -35.62
N ASN A 513 6.54 11.88 -35.31
CA ASN A 513 6.75 12.88 -34.25
C ASN A 513 6.44 12.37 -32.84
N THR A 514 6.12 11.08 -32.65
CA THR A 514 5.81 10.47 -31.36
C THR A 514 7.03 9.75 -30.77
N GLU A 515 7.49 10.16 -29.59
CA GLU A 515 8.57 9.49 -28.85
C GLU A 515 8.06 8.42 -27.87
N ARG A 516 6.85 8.62 -27.32
CA ARG A 516 6.24 7.73 -26.31
C ARG A 516 4.76 7.53 -26.59
N ILE A 517 4.27 6.30 -26.44
CA ILE A 517 2.84 5.98 -26.45
C ILE A 517 2.46 5.42 -25.09
N SER A 518 1.38 5.95 -24.51
CA SER A 518 0.86 5.58 -23.19
C SER A 518 -0.59 5.12 -23.30
N LEU A 519 -1.00 4.15 -22.49
CA LEU A 519 -2.41 3.99 -22.12
C LEU A 519 -2.85 5.14 -21.21
N VAL A 520 -4.15 5.46 -21.14
CA VAL A 520 -4.67 6.53 -20.26
C VAL A 520 -4.23 6.33 -18.80
N SER A 521 -4.17 5.08 -18.34
CA SER A 521 -3.62 4.66 -17.03
C SER A 521 -2.17 5.14 -16.85
N SER A 522 -1.25 4.60 -17.66
CA SER A 522 0.18 4.99 -17.64
C SER A 522 0.43 6.48 -17.94
N PHE A 523 -0.47 7.14 -18.69
CA PHE A 523 -0.41 8.58 -18.96
C PHE A 523 -0.66 9.40 -17.67
N MET A 524 -1.71 9.09 -16.92
CA MET A 524 -2.01 9.76 -15.66
C MET A 524 -0.91 9.50 -14.61
N ALA A 525 -0.38 8.27 -14.54
CA ALA A 525 0.78 7.96 -13.72
C ALA A 525 2.02 8.79 -14.14
N SER A 526 2.25 8.97 -15.44
CA SER A 526 3.37 9.76 -15.97
C SER A 526 3.30 11.24 -15.57
N LEU A 527 2.09 11.83 -15.56
CA LEU A 527 1.88 13.19 -15.06
C LEU A 527 2.31 13.30 -13.60
N LEU A 528 1.94 12.33 -12.75
CA LEU A 528 2.22 12.35 -11.31
C LEU A 528 3.71 12.17 -10.97
N ILE A 529 4.47 11.38 -11.73
CA ILE A 529 5.91 11.17 -11.48
C ILE A 529 6.83 12.16 -12.22
N GLY A 530 6.31 12.97 -13.14
CA GLY A 530 7.13 13.92 -13.92
C GLY A 530 8.09 13.23 -14.90
N ALA A 531 7.75 12.01 -15.31
CA ALA A 531 8.54 11.13 -16.17
C ALA A 531 7.61 10.09 -16.80
N TYR A 532 8.11 9.27 -17.73
CA TYR A 532 7.28 8.23 -18.34
C TYR A 532 7.12 7.00 -17.44
N ALA A 533 5.91 6.80 -16.95
CA ALA A 533 5.51 5.55 -16.31
C ALA A 533 5.47 4.41 -17.34
N PHE A 534 5.60 3.18 -16.84
CA PHE A 534 5.43 1.98 -17.64
C PHE A 534 3.95 1.69 -17.83
N ILE A 535 3.63 0.90 -18.87
CA ILE A 535 2.31 0.30 -19.00
C ILE A 535 2.30 -0.93 -18.09
N ASP A 536 1.24 -1.14 -17.33
CA ASP A 536 1.18 -2.31 -16.46
C ASP A 536 0.83 -3.58 -17.26
N GLU A 537 1.22 -4.73 -16.71
CA GLU A 537 0.96 -6.05 -17.29
C GLU A 537 -0.54 -6.35 -17.48
N THR A 538 -1.44 -5.72 -16.73
CA THR A 538 -2.88 -5.99 -16.85
C THR A 538 -3.55 -5.13 -17.92
N ASP A 539 -3.39 -3.81 -17.90
CA ASP A 539 -4.00 -2.93 -18.91
C ASP A 539 -3.28 -3.07 -20.27
N GLY A 540 -1.98 -3.41 -20.25
CA GLY A 540 -1.18 -3.74 -21.44
C GLY A 540 -1.68 -4.95 -22.23
N ALA A 541 -2.41 -5.88 -21.61
CA ALA A 541 -3.07 -6.97 -22.31
C ALA A 541 -4.25 -6.48 -23.18
N GLY A 542 -4.87 -5.35 -22.82
CA GLY A 542 -5.93 -4.67 -23.57
C GLY A 542 -5.46 -3.99 -24.88
N MET A 543 -4.30 -4.37 -25.42
CA MET A 543 -3.66 -3.71 -26.57
C MET A 543 -3.51 -4.59 -27.82
N ASN A 544 -3.64 -5.92 -27.72
CA ASN A 544 -3.23 -6.90 -28.74
C ASN A 544 -1.71 -6.88 -29.07
N LEU A 545 -0.86 -6.44 -28.13
CA LEU A 545 0.59 -6.31 -28.34
C LEU A 545 1.45 -7.15 -27.38
N MET A 546 0.86 -7.63 -26.28
CA MET A 546 1.56 -8.32 -25.19
C MET A 546 1.42 -9.84 -25.33
N ASP A 547 2.49 -10.59 -25.08
CA ASP A 547 2.41 -12.01 -24.75
C ASP A 547 1.95 -12.12 -23.28
N ILE A 548 0.69 -12.50 -23.07
CA ILE A 548 0.09 -12.54 -21.72
C ILE A 548 0.68 -13.63 -20.82
N LYS A 549 1.32 -14.65 -21.40
CA LYS A 549 1.89 -15.79 -20.66
C LYS A 549 3.29 -15.47 -20.14
N HIS A 550 4.11 -14.84 -20.97
CA HIS A 550 5.48 -14.44 -20.61
C HIS A 550 5.56 -13.02 -20.04
N ARG A 551 4.43 -12.28 -20.08
CA ARG A 551 4.26 -10.90 -19.58
C ARG A 551 5.24 -9.89 -20.19
N VAL A 552 5.52 -10.05 -21.48
CA VAL A 552 6.41 -9.18 -22.28
C VAL A 552 5.71 -8.75 -23.56
N TRP A 553 6.23 -7.73 -24.25
CA TRP A 553 5.72 -7.40 -25.58
C TRP A 553 6.00 -8.53 -26.57
N SER A 554 5.00 -8.86 -27.38
CA SER A 554 5.14 -9.87 -28.44
C SER A 554 5.71 -9.22 -29.69
N LYS A 555 6.93 -9.60 -30.05
CA LYS A 555 7.64 -9.08 -31.22
C LYS A 555 6.81 -9.20 -32.52
N ILE A 556 6.14 -10.33 -32.75
CA ILE A 556 5.31 -10.52 -33.95
C ILE A 556 4.08 -9.59 -33.96
N ALA A 557 3.47 -9.31 -32.81
CA ALA A 557 2.34 -8.39 -32.71
C ALA A 557 2.76 -6.92 -32.89
N LEU A 558 3.93 -6.55 -32.35
CA LEU A 558 4.55 -5.23 -32.57
C LEU A 558 4.88 -5.01 -34.06
N GLU A 559 5.57 -5.97 -34.69
CA GLU A 559 5.92 -5.93 -36.12
C GLU A 559 4.68 -5.93 -37.03
N ALA A 560 3.61 -6.63 -36.63
CA ALA A 560 2.31 -6.59 -37.29
C ALA A 560 1.57 -5.23 -37.12
N THR A 561 2.00 -4.38 -36.19
CA THR A 561 1.32 -3.12 -35.85
C THR A 561 2.01 -1.91 -36.46
N ALA A 562 3.24 -1.60 -36.05
CA ALA A 562 3.98 -0.42 -36.52
C ALA A 562 5.51 -0.55 -36.29
N PRO A 563 6.36 0.06 -37.14
CA PRO A 563 7.81 -0.02 -37.00
C PRO A 563 8.33 0.74 -35.77
N GLY A 564 9.28 0.16 -35.05
CA GLY A 564 9.90 0.79 -33.87
C GLY A 564 8.92 1.02 -32.70
N LEU A 565 7.87 0.20 -32.60
CA LEU A 565 6.83 0.38 -31.59
C LEU A 565 7.29 0.02 -30.17
N GLU A 566 8.21 -0.94 -30.00
CA GLU A 566 8.72 -1.36 -28.69
C GLU A 566 9.37 -0.21 -27.93
N GLU A 567 10.18 0.62 -28.61
CA GLU A 567 10.84 1.78 -28.00
C GLU A 567 9.82 2.82 -27.50
N ARG A 568 8.75 3.04 -28.27
CA ARG A 568 7.66 3.99 -27.95
C ARG A 568 6.79 3.51 -26.78
N LEU A 569 6.60 2.20 -26.63
CA LEU A 569 5.89 1.60 -25.49
C LEU A 569 6.81 1.40 -24.27
N GLY A 570 8.11 1.27 -24.47
CA GLY A 570 9.10 0.94 -23.46
C GLY A 570 8.78 -0.38 -22.75
N LYS A 571 9.10 -0.49 -21.46
CA LYS A 571 8.88 -1.74 -20.71
C LYS A 571 7.48 -1.82 -20.11
N LEU A 572 7.02 -3.06 -19.93
CA LEU A 572 5.92 -3.42 -19.05
C LEU A 572 6.39 -3.46 -17.58
N ALA A 573 5.45 -3.37 -16.65
CA ALA A 573 5.70 -3.59 -15.22
C ALA A 573 4.50 -4.27 -14.54
N PRO A 574 4.70 -4.99 -13.41
CA PRO A 574 3.58 -5.48 -12.60
C PRO A 574 2.69 -4.33 -12.12
N ALA A 575 1.37 -4.55 -12.05
CA ALA A 575 0.41 -3.52 -11.64
C ALA A 575 0.64 -2.98 -10.21
N HIS A 576 1.21 -3.80 -9.31
CA HIS A 576 1.57 -3.40 -7.95
C HIS A 576 2.96 -2.73 -7.85
N ALA A 577 3.69 -2.55 -8.95
CA ALA A 577 5.02 -1.96 -8.93
C ALA A 577 4.97 -0.45 -8.65
N VAL A 578 6.01 0.08 -8.01
CA VAL A 578 6.20 1.54 -7.88
C VAL A 578 6.67 2.11 -9.21
N ALA A 579 5.91 3.07 -9.76
CA ALA A 579 6.25 3.83 -10.96
C ALA A 579 7.33 4.88 -10.69
N GLY A 580 7.30 5.49 -9.50
CA GLY A 580 8.27 6.47 -9.04
C GLY A 580 7.83 7.15 -7.74
N PHE A 581 8.56 8.19 -7.34
CA PHE A 581 8.08 9.15 -6.35
C PHE A 581 7.21 10.22 -7.02
N ILE A 582 6.34 10.87 -6.25
CA ILE A 582 5.57 12.02 -6.72
C ILE A 582 6.52 13.13 -7.21
N ALA A 583 6.19 13.77 -8.33
CA ALA A 583 7.02 14.81 -8.91
C ALA A 583 7.14 16.03 -7.99
N HIS A 584 8.30 16.68 -8.02
CA HIS A 584 8.58 17.93 -7.29
C HIS A 584 7.51 19.02 -7.55
N TYR A 585 6.91 19.03 -8.75
CA TYR A 585 5.74 19.87 -9.08
C TYR A 585 4.62 19.77 -8.04
N PHE A 586 4.21 18.56 -7.64
CA PHE A 586 3.09 18.37 -6.70
C PHE A 586 3.51 18.59 -5.24
N VAL A 587 4.79 18.34 -4.90
CA VAL A 587 5.35 18.66 -3.59
C VAL A 587 5.27 20.17 -3.34
N GLU A 588 5.76 20.98 -4.27
CA GLU A 588 5.76 22.45 -4.12
C GLU A 588 4.37 23.07 -4.30
N ARG A 589 3.57 22.59 -5.27
CA ARG A 589 2.27 23.19 -5.61
C ARG A 589 1.11 22.77 -4.72
N PHE A 590 1.12 21.53 -4.24
CA PHE A 590 0.01 20.93 -3.49
C PHE A 590 0.43 20.38 -2.11
N HIS A 591 1.71 20.52 -1.73
CA HIS A 591 2.25 20.07 -0.43
C HIS A 591 2.16 18.56 -0.20
N PHE A 592 2.29 17.76 -1.27
CA PHE A 592 2.48 16.31 -1.13
C PHE A 592 3.72 15.96 -0.30
N ASN A 593 3.66 14.85 0.42
CA ASN A 593 4.85 14.22 0.97
C ASN A 593 5.86 13.94 -0.17
N LYS A 594 7.09 14.47 -0.06
CA LYS A 594 8.14 14.25 -1.07
C LYS A 594 8.53 12.77 -1.26
N ASN A 595 8.25 11.92 -0.27
CA ASN A 595 8.49 10.49 -0.30
C ASN A 595 7.24 9.71 -0.75
N CYS A 596 6.15 10.38 -1.16
CA CYS A 596 4.93 9.75 -1.63
C CYS A 596 5.22 8.88 -2.86
N LEU A 597 4.83 7.62 -2.79
CA LEU A 597 5.01 6.64 -3.87
C LEU A 597 3.86 6.75 -4.87
N VAL A 598 4.17 6.78 -6.17
CA VAL A 598 3.18 6.53 -7.21
C VAL A 598 3.30 5.07 -7.63
N VAL A 599 2.27 4.28 -7.38
CA VAL A 599 2.14 2.91 -7.88
C VAL A 599 1.70 2.97 -9.35
N GLN A 600 2.03 1.95 -10.15
CA GLN A 600 1.51 1.89 -11.53
C GLN A 600 -0.03 1.99 -11.51
N TRP A 601 -0.57 2.75 -12.45
CA TRP A 601 -2.00 2.78 -12.72
C TRP A 601 -2.35 1.62 -13.65
N SER A 602 -3.60 1.15 -13.57
CA SER A 602 -4.12 0.07 -14.41
C SER A 602 -5.52 0.41 -14.92
N GLY A 603 -6.13 -0.49 -15.68
CA GLY A 603 -7.47 -0.31 -16.22
C GLY A 603 -8.55 -0.21 -15.14
N ASP A 604 -9.70 0.37 -15.48
CA ASP A 604 -10.90 0.44 -14.63
C ASP A 604 -11.46 -0.94 -14.25
N ASN A 605 -11.56 -1.86 -15.22
CA ASN A 605 -11.96 -3.25 -15.02
C ASN A 605 -10.99 -4.02 -14.09
N PRO A 606 -9.65 -4.01 -14.33
CA PRO A 606 -8.65 -4.51 -13.39
C PRO A 606 -8.78 -3.97 -11.96
N ASN A 607 -8.88 -2.65 -11.81
CA ASN A 607 -9.01 -2.02 -10.50
C ASN A 607 -10.37 -2.32 -9.83
N SER A 608 -11.43 -2.53 -10.61
CA SER A 608 -12.72 -3.00 -10.09
C SER A 608 -12.62 -4.40 -9.51
N LEU A 609 -11.89 -5.31 -10.15
CA LEU A 609 -11.61 -6.66 -9.62
C LEU A 609 -10.82 -6.57 -8.30
N ALA A 610 -9.79 -5.73 -8.25
CA ALA A 610 -9.00 -5.50 -7.04
C ALA A 610 -9.85 -4.90 -5.89
N GLY A 611 -10.66 -3.88 -6.19
CA GLY A 611 -11.53 -3.21 -5.22
C GLY A 611 -12.69 -4.08 -4.71
N LEU A 612 -13.15 -5.04 -5.52
CA LEU A 612 -14.09 -6.08 -5.08
C LEU A 612 -13.43 -7.22 -4.28
N THR A 613 -12.11 -7.17 -4.09
CA THR A 613 -11.30 -8.16 -3.35
C THR A 613 -11.42 -9.60 -3.87
N LEU A 614 -11.77 -9.76 -5.15
CA LEU A 614 -11.82 -11.08 -5.80
C LEU A 614 -10.40 -11.64 -5.85
N ASN A 615 -10.19 -12.83 -5.32
CA ASN A 615 -8.85 -13.44 -5.23
C ASN A 615 -8.84 -14.97 -5.33
N THR A 616 -10.00 -15.62 -5.29
CA THR A 616 -10.10 -17.07 -5.34
C THR A 616 -10.52 -17.51 -6.74
N PRO A 617 -9.80 -18.43 -7.40
CA PRO A 617 -10.23 -18.98 -8.69
C PRO A 617 -11.63 -19.57 -8.61
N GLY A 618 -12.53 -19.11 -9.49
CA GLY A 618 -13.97 -19.40 -9.43
C GLY A 618 -14.83 -18.30 -8.80
N ASP A 619 -14.24 -17.28 -8.18
CA ASP A 619 -14.95 -16.03 -7.86
C ASP A 619 -15.46 -15.38 -9.15
N LEU A 620 -16.70 -14.86 -9.10
CA LEU A 620 -17.35 -14.16 -10.21
C LEU A 620 -17.96 -12.85 -9.71
N ALA A 621 -17.74 -11.77 -10.46
CA ALA A 621 -18.47 -10.52 -10.29
C ALA A 621 -19.19 -10.14 -11.58
N ILE A 622 -20.41 -9.64 -11.45
CA ILE A 622 -21.25 -9.22 -12.56
C ILE A 622 -21.58 -7.74 -12.35
N SER A 623 -20.97 -6.89 -13.17
CA SER A 623 -21.35 -5.48 -13.27
C SER A 623 -22.53 -5.36 -14.22
N LEU A 624 -23.66 -4.84 -13.72
CA LEU A 624 -24.89 -4.64 -14.50
C LEU A 624 -25.07 -3.15 -14.81
N GLY A 625 -25.27 -2.78 -16.07
CA GLY A 625 -25.36 -1.38 -16.48
C GLY A 625 -25.84 -1.13 -17.91
N THR A 626 -25.27 -0.11 -18.56
CA THR A 626 -25.48 0.17 -19.99
C THR A 626 -24.74 -0.84 -20.87
N SER A 627 -23.65 -1.40 -20.38
CA SER A 627 -23.04 -2.63 -20.88
C SER A 627 -22.72 -3.49 -19.67
N ASP A 628 -23.16 -4.75 -19.70
CA ASP A 628 -22.85 -5.68 -18.64
C ASP A 628 -21.43 -6.23 -18.79
N THR A 629 -20.83 -6.66 -17.69
CA THR A 629 -19.45 -7.17 -17.68
C THR A 629 -19.33 -8.25 -16.61
N VAL A 630 -18.80 -9.41 -17.00
CA VAL A 630 -18.53 -10.52 -16.09
C VAL A 630 -17.02 -10.67 -15.92
N PHE A 631 -16.58 -10.51 -14.67
CA PHE A 631 -15.21 -10.77 -14.23
C PHE A 631 -15.16 -12.15 -13.58
N GLY A 632 -14.15 -12.95 -13.92
CA GLY A 632 -13.81 -14.18 -13.22
C GLY A 632 -12.30 -14.33 -13.06
N ILE A 633 -11.87 -15.09 -12.05
CA ILE A 633 -10.45 -15.39 -11.81
C ILE A 633 -10.15 -16.84 -12.20
N THR A 634 -9.05 -17.03 -12.92
CA THR A 634 -8.56 -18.36 -13.33
C THR A 634 -7.04 -18.44 -13.22
N SER A 635 -6.52 -19.65 -12.98
CA SER A 635 -5.10 -19.99 -13.14
C SER A 635 -4.79 -20.58 -14.51
N ASP A 636 -5.80 -21.01 -15.28
CA ASP A 636 -5.65 -21.46 -16.67
C ASP A 636 -6.41 -20.49 -17.61
N PRO A 637 -5.70 -19.67 -18.40
CA PRO A 637 -6.31 -18.58 -19.15
C PRO A 637 -7.18 -19.01 -20.34
N GLN A 638 -6.89 -20.18 -20.97
CA GLN A 638 -7.52 -20.71 -22.19
C GLN A 638 -8.15 -19.65 -23.16
N PRO A 639 -7.37 -18.74 -23.77
CA PRO A 639 -7.91 -17.70 -24.64
C PRO A 639 -8.68 -18.26 -25.85
N SER A 640 -9.78 -17.60 -26.20
CA SER A 640 -10.69 -18.03 -27.28
C SER A 640 -10.97 -16.90 -28.28
N LEU A 641 -11.80 -17.12 -29.30
CA LEU A 641 -12.26 -16.04 -30.18
C LEU A 641 -13.27 -15.09 -29.50
N GLU A 642 -13.73 -15.46 -28.31
CA GLU A 642 -14.71 -14.78 -27.47
C GLU A 642 -14.10 -14.43 -26.10
N GLY A 643 -14.50 -13.29 -25.55
CA GLY A 643 -13.99 -12.79 -24.26
C GLY A 643 -12.58 -12.20 -24.31
N HIS A 644 -12.11 -11.77 -23.14
CA HIS A 644 -10.81 -11.16 -22.93
C HIS A 644 -10.12 -11.79 -21.73
N VAL A 645 -8.83 -12.08 -21.84
CA VAL A 645 -8.02 -12.68 -20.78
C VAL A 645 -6.81 -11.79 -20.51
N PHE A 646 -6.77 -11.19 -19.33
CA PHE A 646 -5.68 -10.32 -18.90
C PHE A 646 -4.95 -10.95 -17.70
N PRO A 647 -3.66 -10.66 -17.48
CA PRO A 647 -2.99 -10.96 -16.22
C PRO A 647 -3.78 -10.41 -15.02
N ASN A 648 -3.75 -11.06 -13.86
CA ASN A 648 -4.42 -10.53 -12.68
C ASN A 648 -3.62 -9.35 -12.09
N PRO A 649 -4.25 -8.21 -11.73
CA PRO A 649 -3.55 -7.04 -11.20
C PRO A 649 -3.07 -7.20 -9.75
N VAL A 650 -3.63 -8.15 -9.00
CA VAL A 650 -3.32 -8.42 -7.59
C VAL A 650 -2.49 -9.71 -7.43
N ASP A 651 -2.82 -10.76 -8.19
CA ASP A 651 -2.11 -12.04 -8.20
C ASP A 651 -1.09 -12.12 -9.34
N THR A 652 0.19 -12.28 -9.00
CA THR A 652 1.30 -12.33 -9.97
C THR A 652 1.33 -13.59 -10.82
N GLU A 653 0.61 -14.64 -10.45
CA GLU A 653 0.56 -15.90 -11.23
C GLU A 653 -0.82 -16.12 -11.89
N GLY A 654 -1.86 -15.45 -11.40
CA GLY A 654 -3.23 -15.57 -11.87
C GLY A 654 -3.58 -14.74 -13.11
N TYR A 655 -4.76 -15.02 -13.66
CA TYR A 655 -5.40 -14.27 -14.75
C TYR A 655 -6.80 -13.82 -14.35
N MET A 656 -7.23 -12.70 -14.90
CA MET A 656 -8.64 -12.32 -14.94
C MET A 656 -9.21 -12.64 -16.33
N GLN A 657 -10.32 -13.36 -16.37
CA GLN A 657 -11.17 -13.46 -17.54
C GLN A 657 -12.25 -12.40 -17.44
N HIS A 658 -12.23 -11.44 -18.37
CA HIS A 658 -13.33 -10.54 -18.64
C HIS A 658 -14.10 -11.13 -19.83
N LEU A 659 -15.14 -11.91 -19.54
CA LEU A 659 -16.18 -12.16 -20.53
C LEU A 659 -17.03 -10.90 -20.59
N LYS A 660 -16.94 -10.15 -21.69
CA LYS A 660 -17.95 -9.13 -22.00
C LYS A 660 -19.20 -9.88 -22.44
N ALA A 661 -19.86 -10.47 -21.43
CA ALA A 661 -21.07 -11.25 -21.56
C ALA A 661 -22.12 -10.41 -22.31
N PRO A 662 -22.98 -11.06 -23.11
CA PRO A 662 -23.69 -10.48 -24.23
C PRO A 662 -24.12 -9.03 -24.09
N SER A 663 -23.95 -8.31 -25.17
CA SER A 663 -24.77 -7.16 -25.49
C SER A 663 -26.24 -7.57 -25.78
N ILE A 664 -26.94 -7.97 -24.72
CA ILE A 664 -28.05 -7.11 -24.34
C ILE A 664 -27.38 -5.76 -23.99
N GLY A 665 -27.04 -4.97 -25.02
CA GLY A 665 -26.10 -3.81 -24.97
C GLY A 665 -26.73 -2.57 -24.36
N ASN A 666 -27.46 -2.84 -23.29
CA ASN A 666 -28.80 -2.34 -23.08
C ASN A 666 -29.46 -3.19 -21.96
N VAL A 667 -28.81 -3.98 -21.08
CA VAL A 667 -29.55 -4.83 -20.09
C VAL A 667 -30.52 -4.01 -19.29
N THR A 668 -30.03 -2.91 -18.75
CA THR A 668 -30.86 -1.93 -18.05
C THR A 668 -31.91 -1.33 -18.99
N THR A 669 -31.58 -1.02 -20.25
CA THR A 669 -32.53 -0.47 -21.24
C THR A 669 -33.61 -1.46 -21.70
N THR A 670 -33.31 -2.75 -21.82
CA THR A 670 -34.21 -3.84 -22.22
C THR A 670 -35.08 -4.22 -21.04
N LEU A 671 -34.54 -4.28 -19.82
CA LEU A 671 -35.36 -4.37 -18.61
C LEU A 671 -36.27 -3.14 -18.48
N ILE A 672 -35.78 -1.92 -18.76
CA ILE A 672 -36.60 -0.70 -18.82
C ILE A 672 -37.66 -0.80 -19.92
N ASP A 673 -37.35 -1.31 -21.11
CA ASP A 673 -38.29 -1.44 -22.23
C ASP A 673 -39.38 -2.48 -21.93
N VAL A 674 -38.98 -3.66 -21.43
CA VAL A 674 -39.90 -4.71 -20.96
C VAL A 674 -40.77 -4.19 -19.80
N ARG A 675 -40.18 -3.53 -18.80
CA ARG A 675 -40.91 -2.85 -17.70
C ARG A 675 -41.88 -1.80 -18.23
N ASN A 676 -41.47 -1.00 -19.22
CA ASN A 676 -42.29 0.06 -19.80
C ASN A 676 -43.45 -0.48 -20.64
N ARG A 677 -43.27 -1.62 -21.31
CA ARG A 677 -44.30 -2.28 -22.15
C ARG A 677 -45.24 -3.17 -21.35
N TYR A 678 -44.74 -3.85 -20.32
CA TYR A 678 -45.45 -4.97 -19.67
C TYR A 678 -45.65 -4.82 -18.16
N ALA A 679 -45.07 -3.80 -17.51
CA ALA A 679 -45.16 -3.60 -16.06
C ALA A 679 -45.41 -2.13 -15.67
N ASP A 680 -46.25 -1.43 -16.43
CA ASP A 680 -46.72 -0.06 -16.15
C ASP A 680 -45.59 0.97 -15.88
N LYS A 681 -44.39 0.74 -16.43
CA LYS A 681 -43.18 1.53 -16.19
C LYS A 681 -42.68 1.49 -14.73
N SER A 682 -43.20 0.57 -13.90
CA SER A 682 -42.87 0.41 -12.48
C SER A 682 -41.99 -0.81 -12.22
N TRP A 683 -40.92 -0.63 -11.43
CA TRP A 683 -40.08 -1.74 -10.97
C TRP A 683 -40.76 -2.62 -9.92
N GLU A 684 -41.73 -2.09 -9.17
CA GLU A 684 -42.49 -2.84 -8.16
C GLU A 684 -43.46 -3.82 -8.82
N VAL A 685 -44.13 -3.38 -9.89
CA VAL A 685 -45.00 -4.23 -10.71
C VAL A 685 -44.17 -5.30 -11.44
N PHE A 686 -43.01 -4.91 -12.00
CA PHE A 686 -42.08 -5.85 -12.63
C PHE A 686 -41.59 -6.93 -11.66
N SER A 687 -41.21 -6.53 -10.44
CA SER A 687 -40.79 -7.45 -9.37
C SER A 687 -41.94 -8.37 -8.93
N THR A 688 -43.16 -7.84 -8.88
CA THR A 688 -44.38 -8.62 -8.57
C THR A 688 -44.60 -9.74 -9.60
N PHE A 689 -44.48 -9.43 -10.90
CA PHE A 689 -44.60 -10.45 -11.95
C PHE A 689 -43.48 -11.49 -11.91
N LEU A 690 -42.25 -11.10 -11.59
CA LEU A 690 -41.15 -12.05 -11.36
C LEU A 690 -41.44 -12.99 -10.18
N GLN A 691 -41.95 -12.47 -9.05
CA GLN A 691 -42.29 -13.27 -7.87
C GLN A 691 -43.49 -14.20 -8.09
N GLN A 692 -44.45 -13.81 -8.93
CA GLN A 692 -45.61 -14.63 -9.30
C GLN A 692 -45.28 -15.69 -10.36
N THR A 693 -44.18 -15.53 -11.10
CA THR A 693 -43.76 -16.47 -12.14
C THR A 693 -42.89 -17.57 -11.52
N PRO A 694 -43.24 -18.87 -11.67
CA PRO A 694 -42.41 -19.95 -11.15
C PRO A 694 -41.05 -20.00 -11.87
N PRO A 695 -39.98 -20.47 -11.21
CA PRO A 695 -38.67 -20.69 -11.83
C PRO A 695 -38.78 -21.45 -13.16
N LEU A 696 -37.91 -21.10 -14.11
CA LEU A 696 -37.93 -21.58 -15.51
C LEU A 696 -39.16 -21.15 -16.33
N ASN A 697 -40.08 -20.31 -15.80
CA ASN A 697 -41.24 -19.76 -16.52
C ASN A 697 -42.08 -20.83 -17.26
N GLY A 698 -42.21 -22.02 -16.67
CA GLY A 698 -42.90 -23.15 -17.29
C GLY A 698 -42.27 -23.65 -18.61
N GLY A 699 -40.96 -23.46 -18.80
CA GLY A 699 -40.22 -23.83 -20.01
C GLY A 699 -40.23 -22.78 -21.13
N LYS A 700 -40.80 -21.60 -20.90
CA LYS A 700 -40.80 -20.50 -21.87
C LYS A 700 -39.45 -19.79 -21.87
N MET A 701 -38.78 -19.77 -23.02
CA MET A 701 -37.54 -19.03 -23.25
C MET A 701 -37.82 -17.79 -24.12
N GLY A 702 -37.07 -16.71 -23.89
CA GLY A 702 -37.16 -15.48 -24.67
C GLY A 702 -35.77 -14.86 -24.85
N PHE A 703 -35.47 -14.43 -26.07
CA PHE A 703 -34.22 -13.78 -26.44
C PHE A 703 -34.55 -12.36 -26.90
N TYR A 704 -33.88 -11.35 -26.33
CA TYR A 704 -34.29 -9.94 -26.43
C TYR A 704 -33.19 -9.08 -27.07
N TYR A 705 -32.86 -9.37 -28.33
CA TYR A 705 -31.89 -8.60 -29.12
C TYR A 705 -32.58 -7.41 -29.81
N LYS A 706 -32.10 -6.20 -29.52
CA LYS A 706 -32.62 -4.95 -30.12
C LYS A 706 -31.66 -4.34 -31.16
N GLU A 707 -30.37 -4.67 -31.02
CA GLU A 707 -29.26 -4.21 -31.86
C GLU A 707 -28.38 -5.43 -32.21
N HIS A 708 -27.29 -5.23 -32.95
CA HIS A 708 -26.37 -6.31 -33.32
C HIS A 708 -25.67 -6.86 -32.06
N GLU A 709 -25.74 -8.18 -31.86
CA GLU A 709 -25.18 -8.85 -30.68
C GLU A 709 -23.71 -9.20 -30.89
N ILE A 710 -22.86 -8.94 -29.89
CA ILE A 710 -21.42 -9.26 -29.92
C ILE A 710 -21.18 -10.75 -29.59
N LEU A 711 -21.99 -11.35 -28.71
CA LEU A 711 -21.81 -12.74 -28.28
C LEU A 711 -23.15 -13.44 -27.98
N PRO A 712 -23.62 -14.39 -28.81
CA PRO A 712 -23.02 -14.81 -30.08
C PRO A 712 -23.21 -13.74 -31.18
N PRO A 713 -22.30 -13.64 -32.16
CA PRO A 713 -22.43 -12.70 -33.27
C PRO A 713 -23.64 -13.05 -34.15
N LEU A 714 -24.77 -12.40 -33.91
CA LEU A 714 -26.03 -12.60 -34.63
C LEU A 714 -26.32 -11.38 -35.52
N PRO A 715 -26.56 -11.55 -36.82
CA PRO A 715 -26.95 -10.44 -37.69
C PRO A 715 -28.21 -9.76 -37.13
N GLY A 716 -28.18 -8.43 -37.06
CA GLY A 716 -29.38 -7.66 -36.70
C GLY A 716 -30.53 -7.93 -37.67
N PRO A 717 -31.79 -7.62 -37.30
CA PRO A 717 -32.93 -7.86 -38.16
C PRO A 717 -32.76 -7.16 -39.51
N SER A 718 -32.54 -7.94 -40.57
CA SER A 718 -32.68 -7.47 -41.94
C SER A 718 -34.10 -6.98 -42.15
N ILE A 719 -34.27 -5.70 -42.43
CA ILE A 719 -35.58 -5.13 -42.75
C ILE A 719 -36.07 -5.76 -44.07
N ASN A 720 -37.11 -6.59 -43.95
CA ASN A 720 -38.01 -7.05 -45.01
C ASN A 720 -39.43 -6.97 -44.46
#